data_AF-A0A011MFP3-F1
#
_entry.id   AF-A0A011MFP3-F1
#
_cell.length_a   1.000
_cell.length_b   1.000
_cell.length_c   1.000
_cell.angle_alpha   90.00
_cell.angle_beta   90.00
_cell.angle_gamma   90.00
#
_symmetry.space_group_name_H-M   'P 1'
#
loop_
_entity.id
_entity.type
_entity.pdbx_description
1 polymer ?
#
loop_
_entity_poly.entity_id
_entity_poly.type
_entity_poly.pdbx_seq_one_letter_code
_entity_poly.pdbx_strand_id
1 'polypeptide(L)'
;MSTSWKSLEEYVRGMAALRWASPCRPEHVDGVDFDGVVRVSDDELVLIEITKERDLDKVRTDLNKIQPTKLRLATQGLICRGFVVLEAQPTPSMKEAGRASHITVCAAEDFAAGYFDFRSYDQLRRHLPFGSAVDSRTGANDSRPFIAVNYIDVVREKHFSFHQIARQLQRAKRVVLTGDYGTGKSRCVREVYQFLCEHIRDSGAYPLAVNLRDHWSSSSALEIIAGHLGNIGFAASVDNAVRLLNSGNLILLLDGFDEIGTQIHDTRIEDRKSLRARAVKGVRDLLARCKAGVLITGRSHYFDGPDEMLQGLGLSTDHEVLCLEVPDVFSVAEADAYLGALGIAAKTPSWLPRKPLVFQTLVELDRGDISSLLGREHGQFEFWGAFIYAVCKRESSGVGGTIAPQTIHLILQRLAAKTRYSQKYYGRLSPSDIDAAYEAVVGSVPDQSGRQLLARMCTLGRIEPESPDRQFLDAGAVDVLRAESLISDIVSMADLDNHANWIQCLRPLGIFHAAQTISTFDLIQQCFAYLRKFGNSGNTVRLGEIVSLLTLFGDEPLDFQALSLDRAALPILNLGARLVSGLALRNSEIDLLVLDQTLIREGDSLVIDGCILSTVAGISSESGLPAWIRDSEVINFERMSNAARIKESVLTPPQKLFLAIVHKIFFQPGSGREEGSLLKGGYGQKYSPKLVDSILRLLIQDGAIERFKGYDGWVYKPVRRYADRMNRIRSELTLSDDQLWKDVSQLR
;
A
#
# COMPACT_ATOMS: atom_id res chain seq x y z
N MET A 1 18.99 22.42 -31.15
CA MET A 1 18.60 21.45 -32.19
C MET A 1 18.57 20.08 -31.52
N SER A 2 17.39 19.50 -31.30
CA SER A 2 17.28 18.11 -30.84
C SER A 2 17.66 17.21 -32.00
N THR A 3 18.89 16.71 -32.03
CA THR A 3 19.33 15.73 -33.03
C THR A 3 18.64 14.40 -32.73
N SER A 4 17.44 14.19 -33.26
CA SER A 4 16.83 12.87 -33.23
C SER A 4 17.67 11.96 -34.13
N TRP A 5 18.16 10.85 -33.60
CA TRP A 5 18.92 9.84 -34.34
C TRP A 5 18.04 8.95 -35.23
N LYS A 6 17.01 9.54 -35.85
CA LYS A 6 15.99 8.80 -36.58
C LYS A 6 16.54 8.15 -37.84
N SER A 7 17.45 8.83 -38.54
CA SER A 7 18.16 8.23 -39.67
C SER A 7 19.53 7.68 -39.23
N LEU A 8 19.96 6.61 -39.91
CA LEU A 8 21.29 6.02 -39.72
C LEU A 8 22.40 7.05 -39.90
N GLU A 9 22.26 7.95 -40.88
CA GLU A 9 23.24 9.00 -41.14
C GLU A 9 23.34 10.01 -40.01
N GLU A 10 22.21 10.53 -39.52
CA GLU A 10 22.19 11.46 -38.38
C GLU A 10 22.77 10.82 -37.13
N TYR A 11 22.47 9.54 -36.90
CA TYR A 11 23.03 8.78 -35.79
C TYR A 11 24.55 8.68 -35.88
N VAL A 12 25.07 8.20 -37.01
CA VAL A 12 26.52 7.99 -37.20
C VAL A 12 27.27 9.32 -37.18
N ARG A 13 26.77 10.37 -37.86
CA ARG A 13 27.36 11.71 -37.81
C ARG A 13 27.31 12.31 -36.39
N GLY A 14 26.21 12.13 -35.67
CA GLY A 14 26.07 12.57 -34.28
C GLY A 14 27.06 11.88 -33.35
N MET A 15 27.19 10.55 -33.46
CA MET A 15 28.15 9.77 -32.68
C MET A 15 29.60 10.12 -33.06
N ALA A 16 29.89 10.34 -34.34
CA ALA A 16 31.18 10.82 -34.80
C ALA A 16 31.53 12.17 -34.16
N ALA A 17 30.58 13.12 -34.17
CA ALA A 17 30.81 14.43 -33.58
C ALA A 17 31.11 14.36 -32.07
N LEU A 18 30.45 13.47 -31.35
CA LEU A 18 30.70 13.21 -29.92
C LEU A 18 32.07 12.56 -29.70
N ARG A 19 32.42 11.57 -30.53
CA ARG A 19 33.65 10.78 -30.42
C ARG A 19 34.91 11.63 -30.58
N TRP A 20 34.89 12.57 -31.51
CA TRP A 20 36.04 13.42 -31.82
C TRP A 20 35.90 14.86 -31.34
N ALA A 21 34.80 15.20 -30.65
CA ALA A 21 34.50 16.56 -30.17
C ALA A 21 34.61 17.64 -31.28
N SER A 22 34.29 17.27 -32.52
CA SER A 22 34.38 18.12 -33.71
C SER A 22 33.19 17.84 -34.63
N PRO A 23 32.62 18.85 -35.34
CA PRO A 23 31.45 18.63 -36.20
C PRO A 23 31.71 17.57 -37.27
N CYS A 24 30.78 16.61 -37.40
CA CYS A 24 30.74 15.69 -38.54
C CYS A 24 29.74 16.20 -39.57
N ARG A 25 30.21 16.48 -40.79
CA ARG A 25 29.38 17.04 -41.87
C ARG A 25 29.63 16.30 -43.18
N PRO A 26 28.64 16.19 -44.07
CA PRO A 26 28.90 15.84 -45.46
C PRO A 26 29.84 16.88 -46.06
N GLU A 27 30.92 16.45 -46.70
CA GLU A 27 31.92 17.35 -47.25
C GLU A 27 32.54 16.74 -48.51
N HIS A 28 32.81 17.61 -49.50
CA HIS A 28 33.56 17.26 -50.69
C HIS A 28 35.05 17.39 -50.39
N VAL A 29 35.77 16.27 -50.39
CA VAL A 29 37.21 16.23 -50.09
C VAL A 29 37.91 15.62 -51.29
N ASP A 30 38.81 16.38 -51.89
CA ASP A 30 39.77 15.82 -52.85
C ASP A 30 39.14 15.22 -54.12
N GLY A 31 38.01 15.80 -54.56
CA GLY A 31 37.27 15.35 -55.74
C GLY A 31 36.19 14.31 -55.44
N VAL A 32 35.99 13.94 -54.16
CA VAL A 32 35.07 12.88 -53.73
C VAL A 32 34.13 13.40 -52.65
N ASP A 33 32.84 13.12 -52.79
CA ASP A 33 31.83 13.38 -51.76
C ASP A 33 31.82 12.26 -50.72
N PHE A 34 31.87 12.63 -49.44
CA PHE A 34 31.76 11.69 -48.32
C PHE A 34 30.52 11.97 -47.47
N ASP A 35 29.87 10.91 -47.00
CA ASP A 35 28.69 11.03 -46.14
C ASP A 35 29.00 11.74 -44.82
N GLY A 36 30.21 11.58 -44.28
CA GLY A 36 30.66 12.26 -43.08
C GLY A 36 32.15 12.51 -43.07
N VAL A 37 32.53 13.75 -42.78
CA VAL A 37 33.91 14.18 -42.58
C VAL A 37 34.04 14.84 -41.22
N VAL A 38 35.09 14.48 -40.48
CA VAL A 38 35.45 15.10 -39.20
C VAL A 38 36.89 15.57 -39.27
N ARG A 39 37.11 16.86 -39.06
CA ARG A 39 38.44 17.46 -38.93
C ARG A 39 38.79 17.48 -37.45
N VAL A 40 39.62 16.54 -37.01
CA VAL A 40 39.97 16.34 -35.58
C VAL A 40 41.01 17.37 -35.14
N SER A 41 41.99 17.64 -36.01
CA SER A 41 42.98 18.69 -35.88
C SER A 41 43.43 19.15 -37.28
N ASP A 42 44.38 20.08 -37.35
CA ASP A 42 44.97 20.51 -38.62
C ASP A 42 45.67 19.35 -39.36
N ASP A 43 46.13 18.34 -38.63
CA ASP A 43 46.87 17.19 -39.15
C ASP A 43 46.06 15.87 -39.16
N GLU A 44 44.81 15.87 -38.67
CA GLU A 44 44.00 14.65 -38.56
C GLU A 44 42.56 14.81 -39.07
N LEU A 45 42.15 13.87 -39.91
CA LEU A 45 40.84 13.81 -40.56
C LEU A 45 40.25 12.40 -40.47
N VAL A 46 38.93 12.32 -40.31
CA VAL A 46 38.15 11.09 -40.40
C VAL A 46 37.16 11.17 -41.56
N LEU A 47 37.19 10.17 -42.44
CA LEU A 47 36.25 9.96 -43.53
C LEU A 47 35.30 8.81 -43.20
N ILE A 48 34.01 9.02 -43.45
CA ILE A 48 32.94 8.07 -43.09
C ILE A 48 31.98 7.92 -44.28
N GLU A 49 31.78 6.70 -44.75
CA GLU A 49 30.68 6.31 -45.63
C GLU A 49 29.64 5.54 -44.81
N ILE A 50 28.36 5.76 -45.10
CA ILE A 50 27.23 5.24 -44.31
C ILE A 50 26.28 4.52 -45.26
N THR A 51 26.01 3.24 -45.01
CA THR A 51 25.15 2.45 -45.91
C THR A 51 24.18 1.54 -45.16
N LYS A 52 22.98 1.38 -45.72
CA LYS A 52 22.01 0.36 -45.30
C LYS A 52 22.18 -0.94 -46.08
N GLU A 53 22.89 -0.91 -47.20
CA GLU A 53 23.10 -2.06 -48.07
C GLU A 53 24.16 -2.97 -47.48
N ARG A 54 23.74 -4.19 -47.11
CA ARG A 54 24.63 -5.24 -46.63
C ARG A 54 25.11 -6.10 -47.79
N ASP A 55 25.81 -5.46 -48.74
CA ASP A 55 26.36 -6.10 -49.93
C ASP A 55 27.89 -5.90 -50.05
N LEU A 56 28.62 -6.95 -50.45
CA LEU A 56 30.08 -6.91 -50.47
C LEU A 56 30.61 -5.98 -51.57
N ASP A 57 29.96 -5.93 -52.73
CA ASP A 57 30.39 -5.09 -53.84
C ASP A 57 30.08 -3.61 -53.57
N LYS A 58 28.98 -3.33 -52.86
CA LYS A 58 28.72 -2.01 -52.30
C LYS A 58 29.81 -1.58 -51.32
N VAL A 59 30.16 -2.42 -50.35
CA VAL A 59 31.26 -2.13 -49.40
C VAL A 59 32.58 -1.90 -50.14
N ARG A 60 32.92 -2.72 -51.13
CA ARG A 60 34.13 -2.53 -51.96
C ARG A 60 34.11 -1.19 -52.69
N THR A 61 32.95 -0.78 -53.20
CA THR A 61 32.77 0.51 -53.87
C THR A 61 33.09 1.65 -52.90
N ASP A 62 32.54 1.63 -51.69
CA ASP A 62 32.77 2.66 -50.68
C ASP A 62 34.22 2.66 -50.17
N LEU A 63 34.85 1.48 -50.02
CA LEU A 63 36.28 1.35 -49.74
C LEU A 63 37.15 1.98 -50.84
N ASN A 64 36.79 1.75 -52.11
CA ASN A 64 37.49 2.30 -53.28
C ASN A 64 37.32 3.82 -53.41
N LYS A 65 36.30 4.42 -52.78
CA LYS A 65 36.21 5.89 -52.64
C LYS A 65 37.17 6.42 -51.58
N ILE A 66 37.19 5.79 -50.39
CA ILE A 66 37.98 6.27 -49.24
C ILE A 66 39.49 6.08 -49.45
N GLN A 67 39.91 4.93 -50.01
CA GLN A 67 41.32 4.54 -50.07
C GLN A 67 42.20 5.52 -50.89
N PRO A 68 41.83 5.97 -52.11
CA PRO A 68 42.64 6.91 -52.87
C PRO A 68 42.80 8.26 -52.16
N THR A 69 41.72 8.79 -51.59
CA THR A 69 41.74 10.06 -50.83
C THR A 69 42.64 9.94 -49.60
N LYS A 70 42.51 8.85 -48.85
CA LYS A 70 43.37 8.57 -47.68
C LYS A 70 44.86 8.52 -48.04
N LEU A 71 45.23 7.85 -49.14
CA LEU A 71 46.62 7.79 -49.60
C LEU A 71 47.16 9.16 -50.00
N ARG A 72 46.34 9.99 -50.68
CA ARG A 72 46.74 11.33 -51.11
C ARG A 72 46.96 12.27 -49.92
N LEU A 73 46.03 12.29 -48.97
CA LEU A 73 46.16 13.06 -47.73
C LEU A 73 47.41 12.64 -46.95
N ALA A 74 47.75 11.36 -46.92
CA ALA A 74 48.99 10.89 -46.31
C ALA A 74 50.25 11.45 -46.99
N THR A 75 50.26 11.60 -48.33
CA THR A 75 51.38 12.26 -49.04
C THR A 75 51.51 13.75 -48.72
N GLN A 76 50.45 14.37 -48.21
CA GLN A 76 50.42 15.76 -47.74
C GLN A 76 50.77 15.89 -46.25
N GLY A 77 51.09 14.77 -45.57
CA GLY A 77 51.43 14.74 -44.15
C GLY A 77 50.22 14.59 -43.21
N LEU A 78 49.00 14.42 -43.74
CA LEU A 78 47.79 14.31 -42.94
C LEU A 78 47.48 12.86 -42.54
N ILE A 79 47.06 12.68 -41.28
CA ILE A 79 46.55 11.41 -40.77
C ILE A 79 45.08 11.29 -41.15
N CYS A 80 44.75 10.32 -42.02
CA CYS A 80 43.37 10.06 -42.43
C CYS A 80 42.89 8.69 -41.93
N ARG A 81 41.84 8.68 -41.10
CA ARG A 81 41.13 7.46 -40.69
C ARG A 81 39.88 7.27 -41.55
N GLY A 82 39.60 6.03 -41.95
CA GLY A 82 38.45 5.71 -42.80
C GLY A 82 37.49 4.75 -42.11
N PHE A 83 36.19 5.02 -42.24
CA PHE A 83 35.12 4.16 -41.75
C PHE A 83 34.08 3.90 -42.83
N VAL A 84 33.63 2.65 -42.94
CA VAL A 84 32.39 2.29 -43.64
C VAL A 84 31.45 1.73 -42.59
N VAL A 85 30.35 2.44 -42.34
CA VAL A 85 29.42 2.14 -41.25
C VAL A 85 28.12 1.61 -41.84
N LEU A 86 27.78 0.37 -41.48
CA LEU A 86 26.58 -0.32 -41.93
C LEU A 86 25.46 -0.25 -40.88
N GLU A 87 24.20 -0.31 -41.31
CA GLU A 87 23.07 -0.44 -40.38
C GLU A 87 23.13 -1.73 -39.53
N ALA A 88 23.57 -2.82 -40.15
CA ALA A 88 23.65 -4.15 -39.57
C ALA A 88 25.09 -4.68 -39.54
N GLN A 89 25.30 -5.77 -38.80
CA GLN A 89 26.62 -6.41 -38.67
C GLN A 89 27.21 -6.84 -40.04
N PRO A 90 28.41 -6.34 -40.42
CA PRO A 90 29.06 -6.73 -41.66
C PRO A 90 29.56 -8.18 -41.58
N THR A 91 29.60 -8.85 -42.73
CA THR A 91 30.13 -10.22 -42.84
C THR A 91 31.65 -10.23 -42.60
N PRO A 92 32.25 -11.39 -42.27
CA PRO A 92 33.70 -11.52 -42.14
C PRO A 92 34.45 -11.01 -43.38
N SER A 93 33.97 -11.35 -44.59
CA SER A 93 34.58 -10.93 -45.85
C SER A 93 34.52 -9.41 -46.06
N MET A 94 33.45 -8.73 -45.62
CA MET A 94 33.37 -7.26 -45.65
C MET A 94 34.40 -6.62 -44.70
N LYS A 95 34.56 -7.19 -43.50
CA LYS A 95 35.57 -6.73 -42.52
C LYS A 95 36.99 -6.94 -43.05
N GLU A 96 37.25 -8.09 -43.67
CA GLU A 96 38.54 -8.43 -44.30
C GLU A 96 38.89 -7.49 -45.46
N ALA A 97 37.91 -7.15 -46.31
CA ALA A 97 38.10 -6.20 -47.40
C ALA A 97 38.58 -4.83 -46.89
N GLY A 98 38.02 -4.33 -45.79
CA GLY A 98 38.46 -3.06 -45.19
C GLY A 98 39.83 -3.13 -44.52
N ARG A 99 40.17 -4.26 -43.89
CA ARG A 99 41.46 -4.45 -43.20
C ARG A 99 42.66 -4.25 -44.13
N ALA A 100 42.57 -4.73 -45.38
CA ALA A 100 43.64 -4.57 -46.37
C ALA A 100 44.00 -3.10 -46.65
N SER A 101 43.01 -2.19 -46.57
CA SER A 101 43.18 -0.75 -46.80
C SER A 101 43.27 0.07 -45.51
N HIS A 102 43.36 -0.60 -44.35
CA HIS A 102 43.29 0.02 -43.02
C HIS A 102 42.04 0.91 -42.85
N ILE A 103 40.90 0.47 -43.40
CA ILE A 103 39.60 1.14 -43.26
C ILE A 103 38.72 0.25 -42.37
N THR A 104 38.09 0.84 -41.36
CA THR A 104 37.23 0.08 -40.44
C THR A 104 35.84 -0.09 -41.05
N VAL A 105 35.44 -1.34 -41.27
CA VAL A 105 34.07 -1.70 -41.67
C VAL A 105 33.35 -2.27 -40.47
N CYS A 106 32.31 -1.59 -39.98
CA CYS A 106 31.60 -1.97 -38.76
C CYS A 106 30.11 -1.64 -38.83
N ALA A 107 29.33 -2.20 -37.90
CA ALA A 107 27.95 -1.76 -37.71
C ALA A 107 27.90 -0.42 -36.99
N ALA A 108 26.82 0.33 -37.16
CA ALA A 108 26.58 1.58 -36.44
C ALA A 108 26.58 1.39 -34.91
N GLU A 109 26.14 0.23 -34.43
CA GLU A 109 26.20 -0.13 -33.01
C GLU A 109 27.64 -0.28 -32.51
N ASP A 110 28.51 -0.97 -33.26
CA ASP A 110 29.93 -1.12 -32.92
C ASP A 110 30.66 0.22 -33.00
N PHE A 111 30.31 1.05 -33.99
CA PHE A 111 30.85 2.40 -34.15
C PHE A 111 30.55 3.26 -32.92
N ALA A 112 29.31 3.20 -32.43
CA ALA A 112 28.87 3.90 -31.22
C ALA A 112 29.46 3.32 -29.94
N ALA A 113 29.57 1.99 -29.84
CA ALA A 113 30.19 1.30 -28.71
C ALA A 113 31.67 1.69 -28.54
N GLY A 114 32.36 2.04 -29.64
CA GLY A 114 33.70 2.60 -29.60
C GLY A 114 33.81 3.98 -28.92
N TYR A 115 32.69 4.63 -28.60
CA TYR A 115 32.63 5.84 -27.77
C TYR A 115 31.98 5.55 -26.41
N PHE A 116 30.76 5.02 -26.40
CA PHE A 116 30.08 4.62 -25.17
C PHE A 116 29.39 3.27 -25.40
N ASP A 117 29.96 2.21 -24.83
CA ASP A 117 29.41 0.86 -24.92
C ASP A 117 28.16 0.72 -24.03
N PHE A 118 27.05 1.25 -24.55
CA PHE A 118 25.77 1.22 -23.87
C PHE A 118 25.29 -0.22 -23.62
N ARG A 119 25.64 -1.16 -24.51
CA ARG A 119 25.21 -2.56 -24.35
C ARG A 119 25.86 -3.19 -23.12
N SER A 120 27.15 -2.97 -22.92
CA SER A 120 27.83 -3.40 -21.70
C SER A 120 27.27 -2.70 -20.47
N TYR A 121 26.99 -1.40 -20.56
CA TYR A 121 26.33 -0.66 -19.46
C TYR A 121 24.95 -1.25 -19.11
N ASP A 122 24.08 -1.50 -20.09
CA ASP A 122 22.73 -2.05 -19.88
C ASP A 122 22.79 -3.44 -19.24
N GLN A 123 23.68 -4.31 -19.71
CA GLN A 123 23.90 -5.63 -19.12
C GLN A 123 24.31 -5.53 -17.65
N LEU A 124 25.33 -4.74 -17.35
CA LEU A 124 25.81 -4.56 -15.98
C LEU A 124 24.75 -3.89 -15.09
N ARG A 125 24.05 -2.87 -15.61
CA ARG A 125 23.00 -2.16 -14.88
C ARG A 125 21.82 -3.06 -14.55
N ARG A 126 21.39 -3.93 -15.47
CA ARG A 126 20.29 -4.90 -15.25
C ARG A 126 20.60 -5.96 -14.20
N HIS A 127 21.87 -6.17 -13.85
CA HIS A 127 22.27 -7.07 -12.77
C HIS A 127 22.19 -6.43 -11.38
N LEU A 128 22.11 -5.11 -11.29
CA LEU A 128 21.98 -4.39 -10.03
C LEU A 128 20.53 -3.96 -9.74
N PRO A 129 20.15 -3.87 -8.46
CA PRO A 129 18.88 -3.30 -8.02
C PRO A 129 18.56 -1.91 -8.57
N PHE A 130 17.28 -1.66 -8.84
CA PHE A 130 16.72 -0.31 -9.02
C PHE A 130 16.12 0.14 -7.70
N GLY A 131 16.85 0.96 -6.94
CA GLY A 131 16.47 1.43 -5.61
C GLY A 131 15.88 0.34 -4.72
N SER A 132 14.59 0.47 -4.41
CA SER A 132 13.84 -0.46 -3.54
C SER A 132 13.20 -1.65 -4.26
N ALA A 133 13.37 -1.78 -5.58
CA ALA A 133 12.85 -2.89 -6.39
C ALA A 133 13.71 -4.15 -6.25
N VAL A 134 13.81 -4.66 -5.03
CA VAL A 134 14.55 -5.87 -4.67
C VAL A 134 13.63 -6.97 -4.18
N ASP A 135 14.04 -8.21 -4.38
CA ASP A 135 13.47 -9.34 -3.67
C ASP A 135 13.86 -9.23 -2.19
N SER A 136 12.85 -9.18 -1.31
CA SER A 136 13.04 -8.90 0.12
C SER A 136 13.78 -10.02 0.87
N ARG A 137 13.84 -11.24 0.32
CA ARG A 137 14.53 -12.38 0.93
C ARG A 137 16.00 -12.45 0.52
N THR A 138 16.29 -12.13 -0.73
CA THR A 138 17.62 -12.33 -1.33
C THR A 138 18.39 -11.03 -1.52
N GLY A 139 17.72 -9.87 -1.49
CA GLY A 139 18.31 -8.58 -1.87
C GLY A 139 18.63 -8.44 -3.35
N ALA A 140 18.34 -9.48 -4.16
CA ALA A 140 18.57 -9.49 -5.59
C ALA A 140 17.50 -8.68 -6.33
N ASN A 141 17.67 -8.51 -7.64
CA ASN A 141 16.66 -7.89 -8.48
C ASN A 141 15.32 -8.63 -8.38
N ASP A 142 14.25 -7.86 -8.17
CA ASP A 142 12.92 -8.41 -8.05
C ASP A 142 12.41 -8.93 -9.42
N SER A 143 12.37 -10.26 -9.58
CA SER A 143 11.97 -10.93 -10.83
C SER A 143 10.47 -10.96 -11.10
N ARG A 144 9.63 -10.47 -10.18
CA ARG A 144 8.17 -10.56 -10.29
C ARG A 144 7.64 -9.65 -11.41
N PRO A 145 6.52 -10.04 -12.07
CA PRO A 145 5.86 -9.22 -13.08
C PRO A 145 5.50 -7.84 -12.53
N PHE A 146 5.72 -6.81 -13.34
CA PHE A 146 5.25 -5.47 -13.02
C PHE A 146 3.75 -5.36 -13.25
N ILE A 147 3.05 -4.76 -12.29
CA ILE A 147 1.62 -4.51 -12.41
C ILE A 147 1.46 -3.04 -12.73
N ALA A 148 0.92 -2.80 -13.93
CA ALA A 148 0.74 -1.47 -14.45
C ALA A 148 -0.23 -0.68 -13.57
N VAL A 149 0.27 0.41 -13.00
CA VAL A 149 -0.53 1.43 -12.31
C VAL A 149 -0.57 2.69 -13.15
N ASN A 150 -1.60 3.50 -12.91
CA ASN A 150 -1.70 4.83 -13.48
C ASN A 150 -1.19 5.88 -12.48
N TYR A 151 -0.23 6.70 -12.91
CA TYR A 151 0.27 7.87 -12.20
C TYR A 151 -0.61 9.07 -12.48
N ILE A 152 -0.77 9.98 -11.52
CA ILE A 152 -1.70 11.10 -11.63
C ILE A 152 -0.92 12.41 -11.70
N ASP A 153 -1.16 13.20 -12.75
CA ASP A 153 -0.80 14.62 -12.76
C ASP A 153 -1.83 15.37 -11.93
N VAL A 154 -1.46 15.78 -10.71
CA VAL A 154 -2.37 16.42 -9.74
C VAL A 154 -2.90 17.75 -10.27
N VAL A 155 -2.10 18.46 -11.06
CA VAL A 155 -2.47 19.79 -11.57
C VAL A 155 -3.45 19.68 -12.72
N ARG A 156 -3.29 18.66 -13.57
CA ARG A 156 -4.10 18.48 -14.79
C ARG A 156 -5.14 17.37 -14.71
N GLU A 157 -5.24 16.69 -13.56
CA GLU A 157 -6.08 15.52 -13.31
C GLU A 157 -5.96 14.44 -14.40
N LYS A 158 -4.74 14.26 -14.92
CA LYS A 158 -4.48 13.37 -16.05
C LYS A 158 -3.73 12.12 -15.60
N HIS A 159 -4.21 10.97 -16.05
CA HIS A 159 -3.56 9.69 -15.81
C HIS A 159 -2.44 9.42 -16.82
N PHE A 160 -1.34 8.88 -16.31
CA PHE A 160 -0.16 8.48 -17.07
C PHE A 160 0.21 7.02 -16.77
N SER A 161 0.47 6.23 -17.80
CA SER A 161 1.16 4.95 -17.68
C SER A 161 2.68 5.14 -17.77
N PHE A 162 3.46 4.13 -17.36
CA PHE A 162 4.92 4.20 -17.49
C PHE A 162 5.37 4.38 -18.95
N HIS A 163 4.65 3.80 -19.92
CA HIS A 163 4.89 4.01 -21.35
C HIS A 163 4.72 5.49 -21.75
N GLN A 164 3.70 6.15 -21.19
CA GLN A 164 3.47 7.58 -21.45
C GLN A 164 4.55 8.43 -20.79
N ILE A 165 5.01 8.08 -19.59
CA ILE A 165 6.16 8.73 -18.94
C ILE A 165 7.40 8.61 -19.83
N ALA A 166 7.75 7.39 -20.28
CA ALA A 166 8.92 7.19 -21.14
C ALA A 166 8.86 8.02 -22.42
N ARG A 167 7.68 8.13 -23.06
CA ARG A 167 7.47 9.00 -24.22
C ARG A 167 7.63 10.49 -23.91
N GLN A 168 7.30 10.95 -22.70
CA GLN A 168 7.60 12.33 -22.30
C GLN A 168 9.11 12.56 -22.18
N LEU A 169 9.84 11.59 -21.62
CA LEU A 169 11.31 11.67 -21.50
C LEU A 169 11.99 11.71 -22.88
N GLN A 170 11.52 10.91 -23.84
CA GLN A 170 11.99 10.95 -25.23
C GLN A 170 11.77 12.33 -25.89
N ARG A 171 10.80 13.12 -25.41
CA ARG A 171 10.52 14.50 -25.85
C ARG A 171 11.28 15.55 -25.04
N ALA A 172 12.33 15.13 -24.33
CA ALA A 172 13.14 15.95 -23.43
C ALA A 172 12.35 16.65 -22.31
N LYS A 173 11.20 16.08 -21.90
CA LYS A 173 10.44 16.60 -20.75
C LYS A 173 11.02 16.09 -19.43
N ARG A 174 10.79 16.89 -18.39
CA ARG A 174 11.21 16.61 -17.02
C ARG A 174 10.00 16.12 -16.22
N VAL A 175 10.13 14.99 -15.57
CA VAL A 175 9.09 14.32 -14.80
C VAL A 175 9.58 14.14 -13.38
N VAL A 176 8.82 14.65 -12.41
CA VAL A 176 9.04 14.42 -10.98
C VAL A 176 7.95 13.47 -10.52
N LEU A 177 8.33 12.30 -10.00
CA LEU A 177 7.40 11.28 -9.51
C LEU A 177 7.48 11.18 -7.99
N THR A 178 6.46 11.67 -7.30
CA THR A 178 6.33 11.59 -5.85
C THR A 178 5.38 10.49 -5.42
N GLY A 179 5.55 10.00 -4.20
CA GLY A 179 4.65 9.02 -3.60
C GLY A 179 5.22 8.49 -2.31
N ASP A 180 4.37 7.86 -1.51
CA ASP A 180 4.78 7.34 -0.20
C ASP A 180 5.71 6.11 -0.30
N TYR A 181 6.23 5.70 0.85
CA TYR A 181 7.07 4.52 0.91
C TYR A 181 6.31 3.27 0.46
N GLY A 182 6.94 2.47 -0.40
CA GLY A 182 6.35 1.22 -0.87
C GLY A 182 5.27 1.36 -1.95
N THR A 183 5.02 2.55 -2.51
CA THR A 183 4.02 2.74 -3.59
C THR A 183 4.48 2.26 -4.97
N GLY A 184 5.76 1.93 -5.16
CA GLY A 184 6.28 1.37 -6.41
C GLY A 184 7.07 2.32 -7.32
N LYS A 185 7.57 3.45 -6.80
CA LYS A 185 8.42 4.41 -7.55
C LYS A 185 9.63 3.74 -8.23
N SER A 186 10.43 2.98 -7.49
CA SER A 186 11.61 2.30 -8.04
C SER A 186 11.26 1.26 -9.11
N ARG A 187 10.08 0.64 -9.02
CA ARG A 187 9.55 -0.25 -10.06
C ARG A 187 9.23 0.54 -11.33
N CYS A 188 8.57 1.69 -11.22
CA CYS A 188 8.33 2.59 -12.36
C CYS A 188 9.64 2.95 -13.07
N VAL A 189 10.68 3.32 -12.32
CA VAL A 189 12.00 3.67 -12.88
C VAL A 189 12.57 2.52 -13.70
N ARG A 190 12.48 1.29 -13.20
CA ARG A 190 12.95 0.10 -13.91
C ARG A 190 12.19 -0.14 -15.21
N GLU A 191 10.86 -0.07 -15.19
CA GLU A 191 10.05 -0.29 -16.40
C GLU A 191 10.27 0.80 -17.45
N VAL A 192 10.39 2.06 -17.02
CA VAL A 192 10.75 3.18 -17.89
C VAL A 192 12.15 2.97 -18.48
N TYR A 193 13.12 2.51 -17.68
CA TYR A 193 14.46 2.19 -18.16
C TYR A 193 14.43 1.11 -19.24
N GLN A 194 13.77 -0.03 -18.98
CA GLN A 194 13.67 -1.13 -19.92
C GLN A 194 13.02 -0.69 -21.24
N PHE A 195 11.92 0.05 -21.17
CA PHE A 195 11.26 0.60 -22.34
C PHE A 195 12.20 1.51 -23.16
N LEU A 196 12.95 2.39 -22.49
CA LEU A 196 13.89 3.30 -23.17
C LEU A 196 15.07 2.53 -23.80
N CYS A 197 15.58 1.49 -23.15
CA CYS A 197 16.64 0.64 -23.72
C CYS A 197 16.20 -0.05 -25.02
N GLU A 198 14.94 -0.45 -25.12
CA GLU A 198 14.38 -1.05 -26.34
C GLU A 198 14.15 -0.02 -27.46
N HIS A 199 14.07 1.27 -27.13
CA HIS A 199 13.71 2.36 -28.05
C HIS A 199 14.76 3.49 -28.10
N ILE A 200 16.05 3.15 -28.00
CA ILE A 200 17.16 4.12 -27.96
C ILE A 200 17.26 4.96 -29.24
N ARG A 201 16.99 4.35 -30.41
CA ARG A 201 17.04 5.08 -31.69
C ARG A 201 15.94 6.14 -31.77
N ASP A 202 14.78 5.88 -31.17
CA ASP A 202 13.65 6.82 -31.12
C ASP A 202 13.91 7.98 -30.14
N SER A 203 14.61 7.71 -29.04
CA SER A 203 14.94 8.71 -28.02
C SER A 203 16.07 9.65 -28.44
N GLY A 204 16.99 9.18 -29.29
CA GLY A 204 18.23 9.91 -29.62
C GLY A 204 19.17 10.11 -28.42
N ALA A 205 18.96 9.35 -27.34
CA ALA A 205 19.65 9.52 -26.07
C ALA A 205 19.68 8.21 -25.27
N TYR A 206 20.82 7.95 -24.62
CA TYR A 206 21.00 6.77 -23.79
C TYR A 206 20.38 6.97 -22.40
N PRO A 207 19.60 6.00 -21.87
CA PRO A 207 19.09 6.09 -20.50
C PRO A 207 20.18 5.75 -19.47
N LEU A 208 20.38 6.62 -18.48
CA LEU A 208 21.23 6.38 -17.32
C LEU A 208 20.37 6.32 -16.05
N ALA A 209 20.26 5.14 -15.44
CA ALA A 209 19.45 4.93 -14.24
C ALA A 209 20.32 4.87 -12.97
N VAL A 210 20.19 5.87 -12.10
CA VAL A 210 21.02 6.08 -10.91
C VAL A 210 20.19 5.94 -9.63
N ASN A 211 20.68 5.15 -8.67
CA ASN A 211 20.12 5.07 -7.33
C ASN A 211 20.77 6.17 -6.46
N LEU A 212 20.03 7.22 -6.11
CA LEU A 212 20.62 8.39 -5.45
C LEU A 212 21.10 8.11 -4.02
N ARG A 213 20.53 7.10 -3.36
CA ARG A 213 20.96 6.62 -2.04
C ARG A 213 22.43 6.17 -1.98
N ASP A 214 22.98 5.72 -3.10
CA ASP A 214 24.37 5.23 -3.18
C ASP A 214 25.37 6.39 -3.36
N HIS A 215 24.86 7.63 -3.48
CA HIS A 215 25.62 8.84 -3.76
C HIS A 215 25.41 9.90 -2.67
N TRP A 216 25.27 9.44 -1.42
CA TRP A 216 25.31 10.28 -0.22
C TRP A 216 26.44 11.31 -0.30
N SER A 217 26.18 12.56 0.08
CA SER A 217 27.13 13.68 0.12
C SER A 217 27.68 14.18 -1.22
N SER A 218 27.28 13.59 -2.36
CA SER A 218 27.76 14.03 -3.68
C SER A 218 27.33 15.48 -3.97
N SER A 219 28.31 16.33 -4.25
CA SER A 219 28.14 17.77 -4.34
C SER A 219 28.05 18.29 -5.78
N SER A 220 28.33 17.44 -6.76
CA SER A 220 28.38 17.76 -8.19
C SER A 220 27.85 16.63 -9.09
N ALA A 221 27.49 16.98 -10.33
CA ALA A 221 27.05 16.04 -11.35
C ALA A 221 28.12 14.97 -11.69
N LEU A 222 29.39 15.38 -11.69
CA LEU A 222 30.53 14.50 -11.98
C LEU A 222 30.67 13.42 -10.90
N GLU A 223 30.56 13.78 -9.63
CA GLU A 223 30.63 12.83 -8.51
C GLU A 223 29.53 11.76 -8.60
N ILE A 224 28.30 12.16 -8.93
CA ILE A 224 27.18 11.21 -9.08
C ILE A 224 27.44 10.25 -10.26
N ILE A 225 27.83 10.76 -11.43
CA ILE A 225 28.11 9.93 -12.61
C ILE A 225 29.31 9.01 -12.35
N ALA A 226 30.39 9.54 -11.78
CA ALA A 226 31.60 8.78 -11.49
C ALA A 226 31.35 7.69 -10.44
N GLY A 227 30.63 8.03 -9.36
CA GLY A 227 30.22 7.05 -8.35
C GLY A 227 29.34 5.96 -8.95
N HIS A 228 28.33 6.33 -9.75
CA HIS A 228 27.40 5.39 -10.35
C HIS A 228 28.11 4.40 -11.28
N LEU A 229 28.90 4.92 -12.23
CA LEU A 229 29.64 4.09 -13.17
C LEU A 229 30.74 3.30 -12.48
N GLY A 230 31.37 3.85 -11.44
CA GLY A 230 32.33 3.15 -10.60
C GLY A 230 31.72 1.92 -9.91
N ASN A 231 30.56 2.09 -9.26
CA ASN A 231 29.85 1.01 -8.57
C ASN A 231 29.42 -0.13 -9.52
N ILE A 232 29.18 0.19 -10.79
CA ILE A 232 28.81 -0.80 -11.83
C ILE A 232 30.03 -1.51 -12.44
N GLY A 233 31.25 -0.96 -12.25
CA GLY A 233 32.45 -1.44 -12.94
C GLY A 233 32.65 -0.85 -14.33
N PHE A 234 32.06 0.32 -14.61
CA PHE A 234 32.09 1.02 -15.91
C PHE A 234 32.83 2.38 -15.83
N ALA A 235 33.80 2.50 -14.92
CA ALA A 235 34.49 3.75 -14.58
C ALA A 235 35.25 4.38 -15.76
N ALA A 236 35.72 3.59 -16.73
CA ALA A 236 36.43 4.10 -17.90
C ALA A 236 35.56 5.02 -18.79
N SER A 237 34.24 4.95 -18.65
CA SER A 237 33.29 5.70 -19.50
C SER A 237 32.76 6.98 -18.85
N VAL A 238 33.31 7.42 -17.71
CA VAL A 238 32.84 8.62 -16.99
C VAL A 238 32.90 9.87 -17.86
N ASP A 239 34.03 10.14 -18.50
CA ASP A 239 34.18 11.32 -19.35
C ASP A 239 33.20 11.30 -20.54
N ASN A 240 32.96 10.12 -21.11
CA ASN A 240 32.04 9.93 -22.22
C ASN A 240 30.58 10.17 -21.76
N ALA A 241 30.20 9.67 -20.58
CA ALA A 241 28.89 9.92 -20.00
C ALA A 241 28.66 11.40 -19.69
N VAL A 242 29.67 12.11 -19.16
CA VAL A 242 29.58 13.56 -18.89
C VAL A 242 29.44 14.35 -20.19
N ARG A 243 30.13 13.95 -21.26
CA ARG A 243 29.96 14.57 -22.59
C ARG A 243 28.55 14.32 -23.15
N LEU A 244 28.02 13.10 -23.04
CA LEU A 244 26.66 12.75 -23.44
C LEU A 244 25.60 13.56 -22.67
N LEU A 245 25.81 13.79 -21.36
CA LEU A 245 24.96 14.65 -20.54
C LEU A 245 24.91 16.07 -21.12
N ASN A 246 26.08 16.66 -21.36
CA ASN A 246 26.22 18.04 -21.81
C ASN A 246 25.73 18.25 -23.26
N SER A 247 25.78 17.21 -24.10
CA SER A 247 25.30 17.24 -25.48
C SER A 247 23.78 17.02 -25.60
N GLY A 248 23.13 16.53 -24.54
CA GLY A 248 21.70 16.20 -24.55
C GLY A 248 21.38 14.82 -25.10
N ASN A 249 22.35 13.90 -25.07
CA ASN A 249 22.19 12.51 -25.52
C ASN A 249 22.16 11.51 -24.34
N LEU A 250 21.81 11.98 -23.14
CA LEU A 250 21.70 11.16 -21.93
C LEU A 250 20.40 11.46 -21.19
N ILE A 251 19.45 10.53 -21.23
CA ILE A 251 18.22 10.59 -20.41
C ILE A 251 18.56 10.15 -18.99
N LEU A 252 18.18 10.93 -17.99
CA LEU A 252 18.46 10.61 -16.59
C LEU A 252 17.23 10.00 -15.92
N LEU A 253 17.42 8.88 -15.22
CA LEU A 253 16.43 8.29 -14.31
C LEU A 253 17.05 8.25 -12.92
N LEU A 254 16.58 9.11 -12.01
CA LEU A 254 17.18 9.34 -10.70
C LEU A 254 16.21 8.87 -9.61
N ASP A 255 16.55 7.80 -8.89
CA ASP A 255 15.66 7.19 -7.90
C ASP A 255 16.01 7.60 -6.46
N GLY A 256 15.06 8.22 -5.74
CA GLY A 256 15.16 8.48 -4.30
C GLY A 256 15.87 9.77 -3.88
N PHE A 257 15.42 10.95 -4.34
CA PHE A 257 16.05 12.23 -3.96
C PHE A 257 15.97 12.53 -2.46
N ASP A 258 15.01 11.92 -1.76
CA ASP A 258 14.84 12.06 -0.31
C ASP A 258 15.90 11.27 0.50
N GLU A 259 16.62 10.35 -0.16
CA GLU A 259 17.56 9.43 0.49
C GLU A 259 19.02 9.95 0.50
N ILE A 260 19.25 11.19 0.03
CA ILE A 260 20.59 11.79 -0.12
C ILE A 260 20.96 12.74 1.05
N GLY A 261 20.03 12.98 1.99
CA GLY A 261 20.14 14.00 3.05
C GLY A 261 20.09 13.46 4.49
N THR A 262 20.90 14.06 5.37
CA THR A 262 20.96 13.73 6.80
C THR A 262 19.63 14.10 7.44
N GLN A 263 19.02 13.17 8.18
CA GLN A 263 17.98 13.51 9.14
C GLN A 263 18.64 14.26 10.30
N ILE A 264 18.82 15.58 10.15
CA ILE A 264 19.34 16.43 11.22
C ILE A 264 18.16 16.88 12.07
N HIS A 265 18.19 16.51 13.35
CA HIS A 265 17.28 16.94 14.41
C HIS A 265 17.55 18.39 14.84
N ASP A 266 17.60 19.34 13.90
CA ASP A 266 17.71 20.76 14.25
C ASP A 266 16.36 21.46 14.08
N THR A 267 15.98 22.26 15.08
CA THR A 267 14.59 22.68 15.34
C THR A 267 14.18 23.95 14.60
N ARG A 268 15.10 24.60 13.87
CA ARG A 268 14.83 25.84 13.14
C ARG A 268 14.36 25.55 11.70
N ILE A 269 13.15 26.03 11.36
CA ILE A 269 12.47 25.79 10.07
C ILE A 269 13.28 26.37 8.89
N GLU A 270 13.85 27.57 9.04
CA GLU A 270 14.69 28.21 8.00
C GLU A 270 15.97 27.41 7.72
N ASP A 271 16.55 26.79 8.75
CA ASP A 271 17.71 25.91 8.61
C ASP A 271 17.32 24.62 7.88
N ARG A 272 16.11 24.07 8.08
CA ARG A 272 15.66 22.82 7.43
C ARG A 272 15.48 22.94 5.92
N LYS A 273 14.85 24.01 5.42
CA LYS A 273 14.72 24.23 3.95
C LYS A 273 16.08 24.36 3.28
N SER A 274 16.98 25.15 3.90
CA SER A 274 18.34 25.32 3.38
C SER A 274 19.17 24.03 3.45
N LEU A 275 18.96 23.20 4.48
CA LEU A 275 19.56 21.87 4.62
C LEU A 275 19.07 20.90 3.55
N ARG A 276 17.76 20.79 3.30
CA ARG A 276 17.20 19.96 2.21
C ARG A 276 17.74 20.39 0.85
N ALA A 277 17.74 21.70 0.57
CA ALA A 277 18.30 22.24 -0.67
C ALA A 277 19.81 21.98 -0.81
N ARG A 278 20.56 21.95 0.30
CA ARG A 278 21.98 21.59 0.30
C ARG A 278 22.19 20.09 0.08
N ALA A 279 21.34 19.23 0.64
CA ALA A 279 21.41 17.79 0.47
C ALA A 279 21.22 17.37 -1.00
N VAL A 280 20.34 18.03 -1.73
CA VAL A 280 20.10 17.74 -3.16
C VAL A 280 20.99 18.56 -4.11
N LYS A 281 22.05 19.23 -3.61
CA LYS A 281 22.92 20.11 -4.43
C LYS A 281 23.52 19.39 -5.64
N GLY A 282 24.04 18.16 -5.46
CA GLY A 282 24.61 17.38 -6.55
C GLY A 282 23.56 16.99 -7.61
N VAL A 283 22.35 16.63 -7.16
CA VAL A 283 21.21 16.35 -8.05
C VAL A 283 20.84 17.59 -8.84
N ARG A 284 20.77 18.76 -8.19
CA ARG A 284 20.47 20.03 -8.86
C ARG A 284 21.51 20.37 -9.93
N ASP A 285 22.81 20.19 -9.66
CA ASP A 285 23.87 20.39 -10.68
C ASP A 285 23.70 19.42 -11.85
N LEU A 286 23.37 18.16 -11.57
CA LEU A 286 23.11 17.14 -12.59
C LEU A 286 21.90 17.49 -13.48
N LEU A 287 20.80 17.93 -12.87
CA LEU A 287 19.58 18.36 -13.57
C LEU A 287 19.79 19.63 -14.39
N ALA A 288 20.57 20.58 -13.89
CA ALA A 288 20.89 21.81 -14.60
C ALA A 288 21.69 21.57 -15.89
N ARG A 289 22.57 20.56 -15.89
CA ARG A 289 23.38 20.18 -17.06
C ARG A 289 22.64 19.30 -18.05
N CYS A 290 21.62 18.56 -17.60
CA CYS A 290 20.86 17.66 -18.45
C CYS A 290 19.93 18.43 -19.41
N LYS A 291 20.17 18.25 -20.72
CA LYS A 291 19.36 18.80 -21.80
C LYS A 291 18.35 17.80 -22.38
N ALA A 292 18.44 16.53 -21.99
CA ALA A 292 17.52 15.48 -22.41
C ALA A 292 16.39 15.30 -21.37
N GLY A 293 15.61 14.23 -21.52
CA GLY A 293 14.55 13.89 -20.57
C GLY A 293 15.09 13.50 -19.20
N VAL A 294 14.32 13.80 -18.16
CA VAL A 294 14.66 13.46 -16.77
C VAL A 294 13.44 12.85 -16.09
N LEU A 295 13.60 11.69 -15.48
CA LEU A 295 12.70 11.19 -14.44
C LEU A 295 13.42 11.27 -13.10
N ILE A 296 12.83 11.92 -12.11
CA ILE A 296 13.34 11.97 -10.75
C ILE A 296 12.26 11.54 -9.78
N THR A 297 12.58 10.68 -8.81
CA THR A 297 11.60 10.14 -7.85
C THR A 297 11.96 10.49 -6.41
N GLY A 298 10.95 10.60 -5.56
CA GLY A 298 11.15 10.71 -4.11
C GLY A 298 9.85 10.70 -3.32
N ARG A 299 9.93 10.94 -2.01
CA ARG A 299 8.75 11.00 -1.13
C ARG A 299 7.99 12.32 -1.25
N SER A 300 6.66 12.23 -1.23
CA SER A 300 5.75 13.40 -1.31
C SER A 300 5.99 14.43 -0.20
N HIS A 301 6.38 13.97 0.99
CA HIS A 301 6.57 14.83 2.18
C HIS A 301 8.02 15.17 2.49
N TYR A 302 8.96 14.95 1.56
CA TYR A 302 10.35 15.36 1.78
C TYR A 302 10.48 16.88 1.81
N PHE A 303 9.88 17.56 0.81
CA PHE A 303 9.73 19.02 0.77
C PHE A 303 8.37 19.44 1.34
N ASP A 304 8.23 20.70 1.74
CA ASP A 304 6.98 21.22 2.34
C ASP A 304 5.90 21.45 1.28
N GLY A 305 6.29 21.58 0.01
CA GLY A 305 5.36 21.67 -1.12
C GLY A 305 6.05 21.61 -2.48
N PRO A 306 5.26 21.65 -3.57
CA PRO A 306 5.76 21.56 -4.94
C PRO A 306 6.77 22.66 -5.28
N ASP A 307 6.54 23.88 -4.80
CA ASP A 307 7.41 25.03 -5.09
C ASP A 307 8.81 24.87 -4.46
N GLU A 308 8.88 24.45 -3.19
CA GLU A 308 10.16 24.16 -2.54
C GLU A 308 10.89 23.01 -3.23
N MET A 309 10.15 21.95 -3.63
CA MET A 309 10.71 20.82 -4.34
C MET A 309 11.34 21.24 -5.68
N LEU A 310 10.60 21.97 -6.50
CA LEU A 310 11.09 22.45 -7.80
C LEU A 310 12.30 23.37 -7.62
N GLN A 311 12.24 24.31 -6.68
CA GLN A 311 13.35 25.20 -6.37
C GLN A 311 14.59 24.43 -5.86
N GLY A 312 14.39 23.47 -4.95
CA GLY A 312 15.45 22.64 -4.37
C GLY A 312 16.17 21.81 -5.44
N LEU A 313 15.40 21.25 -6.37
CA LEU A 313 15.92 20.48 -7.52
C LEU A 313 16.44 21.37 -8.67
N GLY A 314 16.25 22.69 -8.62
CA GLY A 314 16.63 23.63 -9.67
C GLY A 314 15.80 23.50 -10.96
N LEU A 315 14.53 23.15 -10.80
CA LEU A 315 13.53 23.05 -11.86
C LEU A 315 12.68 24.33 -11.88
N SER A 316 12.28 24.78 -13.07
CA SER A 316 11.37 25.93 -13.19
C SER A 316 9.94 25.53 -12.83
N THR A 317 9.15 26.50 -12.39
CA THR A 317 7.72 26.36 -12.08
C THR A 317 6.82 26.42 -13.33
N ASP A 318 7.41 26.54 -14.52
CA ASP A 318 6.67 26.60 -15.79
C ASP A 318 6.04 25.23 -16.15
N HIS A 319 5.06 25.24 -17.05
CA HIS A 319 4.32 24.05 -17.51
C HIS A 319 5.14 22.92 -18.18
N GLU A 320 6.47 23.06 -18.23
CA GLU A 320 7.39 22.10 -18.82
C GLU A 320 7.72 20.91 -17.91
N VAL A 321 7.56 21.05 -16.59
CA VAL A 321 7.77 19.97 -15.62
C VAL A 321 6.45 19.26 -15.36
N LEU A 322 6.46 17.94 -15.43
CA LEU A 322 5.33 17.08 -15.11
C LEU A 322 5.50 16.53 -13.69
N CYS A 323 4.72 17.05 -12.75
CA CYS A 323 4.68 16.53 -11.38
C CYS A 323 3.61 15.44 -11.31
N LEU A 324 4.04 14.19 -11.12
CA LEU A 324 3.19 13.02 -11.04
C LEU A 324 3.21 12.46 -9.62
N GLU A 325 2.05 11.96 -9.18
CA GLU A 325 1.92 11.21 -7.94
C GLU A 325 1.58 9.75 -8.21
N VAL A 326 2.20 8.86 -7.43
CA VAL A 326 1.82 7.45 -7.37
C VAL A 326 0.62 7.31 -6.44
N PRO A 327 -0.49 6.66 -6.87
CA PRO A 327 -1.60 6.36 -5.97
C PRO A 327 -1.15 5.55 -4.75
N ASP A 328 -1.67 5.89 -3.58
CA ASP A 328 -1.32 5.20 -2.32
C ASP A 328 -1.87 3.77 -2.25
N VAL A 329 -2.95 3.49 -2.99
CA VAL A 329 -3.65 2.20 -3.01
C VAL A 329 -3.93 1.75 -4.43
N PHE A 330 -3.84 0.45 -4.66
CA PHE A 330 -4.34 -0.18 -5.87
C PHE A 330 -5.87 -0.12 -5.93
N SER A 331 -6.40 0.00 -7.15
CA SER A 331 -7.77 -0.36 -7.46
C SER A 331 -8.02 -1.85 -7.19
N VAL A 332 -9.29 -2.26 -7.08
CA VAL A 332 -9.63 -3.68 -6.86
C VAL A 332 -9.11 -4.56 -8.00
N ALA A 333 -9.20 -4.07 -9.24
CA ALA A 333 -8.71 -4.79 -10.41
C ALA A 333 -7.18 -4.94 -10.42
N GLU A 334 -6.44 -3.90 -10.05
CA GLU A 334 -4.97 -3.96 -9.92
C GLU A 334 -4.55 -4.90 -8.77
N ALA A 335 -5.27 -4.88 -7.64
CA ALA A 335 -5.04 -5.78 -6.52
C ALA A 335 -5.29 -7.25 -6.88
N ASP A 336 -6.39 -7.55 -7.57
CA ASP A 336 -6.70 -8.90 -8.07
C ASP A 336 -5.65 -9.37 -9.08
N ALA A 337 -5.21 -8.48 -9.99
CA ALA A 337 -4.12 -8.77 -10.92
C ALA A 337 -2.80 -9.05 -10.18
N TYR A 338 -2.54 -8.36 -9.06
CA TYR A 338 -1.38 -8.61 -8.21
C TYR A 338 -1.42 -10.00 -7.58
N LEU A 339 -2.54 -10.36 -6.95
CA LEU A 339 -2.72 -11.69 -6.36
C LEU A 339 -2.56 -12.80 -7.41
N GLY A 340 -3.14 -12.60 -8.60
CA GLY A 340 -2.98 -13.50 -9.73
C GLY A 340 -1.51 -13.65 -10.17
N ALA A 341 -0.76 -12.54 -10.27
CA ALA A 341 0.66 -12.55 -10.61
C ALA A 341 1.53 -13.25 -9.55
N LEU A 342 1.09 -13.27 -8.29
CA LEU A 342 1.73 -14.04 -7.21
C LEU A 342 1.36 -15.53 -7.21
N GLY A 343 0.43 -15.95 -8.08
CA GLY A 343 -0.11 -17.31 -8.09
C GLY A 343 -1.09 -17.59 -6.95
N ILE A 344 -1.69 -16.55 -6.35
CA ILE A 344 -2.68 -16.67 -5.28
C ILE A 344 -4.07 -16.71 -5.93
N ALA A 345 -4.77 -17.83 -5.81
CA ALA A 345 -6.09 -18.05 -6.38
C ALA A 345 -7.21 -17.51 -5.48
N ALA A 346 -7.13 -16.24 -5.08
CA ALA A 346 -8.13 -15.57 -4.25
C ALA A 346 -8.44 -14.18 -4.80
N LYS A 347 -9.69 -13.72 -4.61
CA LYS A 347 -10.04 -12.32 -4.85
C LYS A 347 -9.57 -11.46 -3.68
N THR A 348 -9.28 -10.20 -3.97
CA THR A 348 -8.91 -9.20 -2.96
C THR A 348 -10.09 -8.96 -1.99
N PRO A 349 -9.97 -9.31 -0.71
CA PRO A 349 -11.00 -9.03 0.27
C PRO A 349 -11.16 -7.52 0.51
N SER A 350 -12.36 -7.07 0.88
CA SER A 350 -12.62 -5.64 1.18
C SER A 350 -11.79 -5.11 2.35
N TRP A 351 -11.42 -5.99 3.28
CA TRP A 351 -10.64 -5.67 4.47
C TRP A 351 -9.12 -5.63 4.23
N LEU A 352 -8.62 -6.20 3.13
CA LEU A 352 -7.19 -6.22 2.84
C LEU A 352 -6.76 -4.82 2.36
N PRO A 353 -5.83 -4.12 3.05
CA PRO A 353 -5.41 -2.81 2.60
C PRO A 353 -4.74 -2.93 1.23
N ARG A 354 -5.22 -2.12 0.27
CA ARG A 354 -4.78 -2.21 -1.12
C ARG A 354 -3.44 -1.50 -1.39
N LYS A 355 -2.65 -1.22 -0.35
CA LYS A 355 -1.34 -0.57 -0.51
C LYS A 355 -0.35 -1.54 -1.19
N PRO A 356 0.45 -1.12 -2.19
CA PRO A 356 1.36 -2.02 -2.89
C PRO A 356 2.35 -2.75 -1.98
N LEU A 357 2.79 -2.09 -0.90
CA LEU A 357 3.62 -2.69 0.13
C LEU A 357 2.99 -3.92 0.77
N VAL A 358 1.66 -3.92 0.97
CA VAL A 358 0.94 -5.05 1.58
C VAL A 358 1.13 -6.30 0.71
N PHE A 359 0.91 -6.16 -0.59
CA PHE A 359 1.05 -7.26 -1.54
C PHE A 359 2.51 -7.72 -1.73
N GLN A 360 3.49 -6.81 -1.60
CA GLN A 360 4.89 -7.21 -1.57
C GLN A 360 5.19 -8.09 -0.36
N THR A 361 4.67 -7.73 0.82
CA THR A 361 4.87 -8.46 2.07
C THR A 361 4.13 -9.80 2.07
N LEU A 362 3.03 -9.95 1.33
CA LEU A 362 2.37 -11.26 1.15
C LEU A 362 3.36 -12.31 0.63
N VAL A 363 4.37 -11.94 -0.15
CA VAL A 363 5.36 -12.88 -0.69
C VAL A 363 6.27 -13.49 0.39
N GLU A 364 6.37 -12.86 1.56
CA GLU A 364 7.11 -13.41 2.70
C GLU A 364 6.35 -14.51 3.44
N LEU A 365 5.04 -14.62 3.20
CA LEU A 365 4.16 -15.62 3.82
C LEU A 365 4.03 -16.86 2.92
N ASP A 366 3.71 -18.02 3.51
CA ASP A 366 3.50 -19.24 2.73
C ASP A 366 2.27 -19.13 1.82
N ARG A 367 2.40 -19.55 0.56
CA ARG A 367 1.37 -19.36 -0.47
C ARG A 367 0.10 -20.17 -0.20
N GLY A 368 0.24 -21.35 0.41
CA GLY A 368 -0.89 -22.19 0.80
C GLY A 368 -1.71 -21.54 1.91
N ASP A 369 -1.01 -20.99 2.90
CA ASP A 369 -1.62 -20.32 4.04
C ASP A 369 -2.38 -19.06 3.62
N ILE A 370 -1.79 -18.21 2.78
CA ILE A 370 -2.43 -16.97 2.32
C ILE A 370 -3.70 -17.24 1.51
N SER A 371 -3.67 -18.20 0.59
CA SER A 371 -4.85 -18.51 -0.23
C SER A 371 -6.03 -18.95 0.65
N SER A 372 -5.73 -19.70 1.72
CA SER A 372 -6.73 -20.10 2.71
C SER A 372 -7.22 -18.93 3.57
N LEU A 373 -6.31 -18.03 4.00
CA LEU A 373 -6.62 -16.88 4.84
C LEU A 373 -7.45 -15.83 4.10
N LEU A 374 -7.09 -15.50 2.86
CA LEU A 374 -7.84 -14.52 2.07
C LEU A 374 -9.22 -15.01 1.66
N GLY A 375 -9.43 -16.34 1.58
CA GLY A 375 -10.70 -16.95 1.19
C GLY A 375 -11.71 -17.18 2.33
N ARG A 376 -11.30 -17.05 3.60
CA ARG A 376 -12.17 -17.29 4.77
C ARG A 376 -12.85 -16.00 5.25
N GLU A 377 -14.11 -16.11 5.69
CA GLU A 377 -14.88 -14.97 6.24
C GLU A 377 -14.19 -14.28 7.44
N HIS A 378 -13.36 -15.01 8.19
CA HIS A 378 -12.67 -14.52 9.40
C HIS A 378 -11.14 -14.49 9.25
N GLY A 379 -10.59 -14.72 8.06
CA GLY A 379 -9.14 -14.78 7.86
C GLY A 379 -8.41 -13.45 8.12
N GLN A 380 -9.15 -12.34 8.17
CA GLN A 380 -8.61 -11.02 8.55
C GLN A 380 -7.94 -11.05 9.92
N PHE A 381 -8.50 -11.73 10.92
CA PHE A 381 -8.02 -11.67 12.31
C PHE A 381 -6.68 -12.41 12.51
N GLU A 382 -6.47 -13.46 11.72
CA GLU A 382 -5.22 -14.23 11.67
C GLU A 382 -4.15 -13.57 10.79
N PHE A 383 -4.59 -12.93 9.69
CA PHE A 383 -3.72 -12.32 8.70
C PHE A 383 -2.79 -11.27 9.29
N TRP A 384 -3.31 -10.37 10.13
CA TRP A 384 -2.57 -9.18 10.55
C TRP A 384 -1.35 -9.47 11.42
N GLY A 385 -1.42 -10.46 12.31
CA GLY A 385 -0.25 -10.87 13.12
C GLY A 385 0.89 -11.38 12.23
N ALA A 386 0.57 -12.29 11.29
CA ALA A 386 1.54 -12.80 10.32
C ALA A 386 2.09 -11.68 9.41
N PHE A 387 1.22 -10.78 8.97
CA PHE A 387 1.59 -9.63 8.14
C PHE A 387 2.55 -8.68 8.84
N ILE A 388 2.25 -8.26 10.07
CA ILE A 388 3.11 -7.36 10.86
C ILE A 388 4.49 -8.01 11.07
N TYR A 389 4.51 -9.30 11.40
CA TYR A 389 5.77 -10.01 11.59
C TYR A 389 6.60 -10.12 10.30
N ALA A 390 5.94 -10.34 9.15
CA ALA A 390 6.58 -10.32 7.84
C ALA A 390 7.17 -8.94 7.50
N VAL A 391 6.49 -7.84 7.86
CA VAL A 391 7.05 -6.49 7.76
C VAL A 391 8.31 -6.36 8.63
N CYS A 392 8.27 -6.82 9.88
CA CYS A 392 9.42 -6.76 10.79
C CYS A 392 10.63 -7.53 10.23
N LYS A 393 10.39 -8.69 9.62
CA LYS A 393 11.42 -9.51 8.97
C LYS A 393 12.10 -8.76 7.82
N ARG A 394 11.30 -8.12 6.96
CA ARG A 394 11.81 -7.28 5.86
C ARG A 394 12.67 -6.13 6.38
N GLU A 395 12.21 -5.40 7.41
CA GLU A 395 12.94 -4.25 7.96
C GLU A 395 14.27 -4.68 8.60
N SER A 396 14.30 -5.84 9.27
CA SER A 396 15.52 -6.47 9.81
C SER A 396 16.56 -6.74 8.71
N SER A 397 16.14 -7.34 7.59
CA SER A 397 17.03 -7.58 6.43
C SER A 397 17.57 -6.27 5.84
N GLY A 398 16.80 -5.18 5.92
CA GLY A 398 17.19 -3.86 5.44
C GLY A 398 18.36 -3.20 6.18
N VAL A 399 18.72 -3.71 7.36
CA VAL A 399 19.87 -3.29 8.20
C VAL A 399 20.84 -4.46 8.43
N GLY A 400 20.98 -5.34 7.43
CA GLY A 400 21.95 -6.45 7.49
C GLY A 400 21.64 -7.52 8.54
N GLY A 401 20.41 -7.56 9.07
CA GLY A 401 20.01 -8.50 10.11
C GLY A 401 20.58 -8.21 11.50
N THR A 402 21.17 -7.03 11.73
CA THR A 402 21.76 -6.65 13.03
C THR A 402 20.71 -6.58 14.15
N ILE A 403 19.48 -6.21 13.82
CA ILE A 403 18.35 -6.15 14.76
C ILE A 403 17.36 -7.25 14.39
N ALA A 404 17.04 -8.12 15.35
CA ALA A 404 16.14 -9.25 15.12
C ALA A 404 14.69 -8.79 14.83
N PRO A 405 13.93 -9.50 13.96
CA PRO A 405 12.54 -9.15 13.67
C PRO A 405 11.64 -9.03 14.90
N GLN A 406 11.84 -9.90 15.90
CA GLN A 406 11.12 -9.88 17.16
C GLN A 406 11.37 -8.58 17.95
N THR A 407 12.61 -8.09 17.94
CA THR A 407 12.96 -6.82 18.58
C THR A 407 12.22 -5.65 17.91
N ILE A 408 12.15 -5.64 16.58
CA ILE A 408 11.41 -4.62 15.82
C ILE A 408 9.92 -4.66 16.17
N HIS A 409 9.35 -5.87 16.24
CA HIS A 409 7.96 -6.06 16.63
C HIS A 409 7.66 -5.52 18.03
N LEU A 410 8.52 -5.80 19.02
CA LEU A 410 8.39 -5.26 20.38
C LEU A 410 8.49 -3.72 20.43
N ILE A 411 9.35 -3.11 19.60
CA ILE A 411 9.43 -1.65 19.46
C ILE A 411 8.10 -1.10 18.92
N LEU A 412 7.55 -1.71 17.87
CA LEU A 412 6.26 -1.31 17.29
C LEU A 412 5.10 -1.47 18.29
N GLN A 413 5.11 -2.54 19.06
CA GLN A 413 4.12 -2.81 20.12
C GLN A 413 4.17 -1.72 21.21
N ARG A 414 5.37 -1.36 21.69
CA ARG A 414 5.58 -0.25 22.64
C ARG A 414 5.09 1.10 22.10
N LEU A 415 5.36 1.38 20.82
CA LEU A 415 4.87 2.60 20.17
C LEU A 415 3.34 2.58 20.05
N ALA A 416 2.74 1.47 19.65
CA ALA A 416 1.29 1.31 19.56
C ALA A 416 0.62 1.49 20.92
N ALA A 417 1.20 0.93 22.00
CA ALA A 417 0.76 1.15 23.37
C ALA A 417 0.74 2.64 23.73
N LYS A 418 1.81 3.37 23.40
CA LYS A 418 1.88 4.82 23.65
C LYS A 418 0.80 5.62 22.93
N THR A 419 0.40 5.19 21.73
CA THR A 419 -0.68 5.87 21.00
C THR A 419 -2.05 5.78 21.68
N ARG A 420 -2.25 4.89 22.67
CA ARG A 420 -3.47 4.80 23.50
C ARG A 420 -3.81 6.11 24.22
N TYR A 421 -2.79 6.93 24.49
CA TYR A 421 -2.92 8.23 25.17
C TYR A 421 -3.04 9.41 24.20
N SER A 422 -3.08 9.15 22.90
CA SER A 422 -3.19 10.21 21.90
C SER A 422 -4.65 10.57 21.63
N GLN A 423 -4.90 11.83 21.30
CA GLN A 423 -6.21 12.29 20.80
C GLN A 423 -6.51 11.80 19.38
N LYS A 424 -5.47 11.42 18.61
CA LYS A 424 -5.60 10.89 17.25
C LYS A 424 -5.45 9.38 17.28
N TYR A 425 -6.34 8.66 16.59
CA TYR A 425 -6.32 7.19 16.58
C TYR A 425 -5.00 6.61 16.06
N TYR A 426 -4.40 7.18 15.01
CA TYR A 426 -3.10 6.75 14.49
C TYR A 426 -1.92 7.13 15.39
N GLY A 427 -2.17 7.88 16.46
CA GLY A 427 -1.18 8.42 17.37
C GLY A 427 -0.49 9.68 16.85
N ARG A 428 0.32 10.25 17.74
CA ARG A 428 1.32 11.27 17.41
C ARG A 428 2.55 10.94 18.23
N LEU A 429 3.61 10.50 17.56
CA LEU A 429 4.83 9.99 18.14
C LEU A 429 5.97 10.97 17.82
N SER A 430 6.48 11.63 18.84
CA SER A 430 7.65 12.49 18.71
C SER A 430 8.93 11.68 18.50
N PRO A 431 10.02 12.27 17.99
CA PRO A 431 11.32 11.59 17.92
C PRO A 431 11.77 11.00 19.26
N SER A 432 11.56 11.71 20.36
CA SER A 432 11.86 11.21 21.71
C SER A 432 11.02 9.99 22.09
N ASP A 433 9.78 9.89 21.60
CA ASP A 433 8.94 8.73 21.86
C ASP A 433 9.46 7.48 21.16
N ILE A 434 9.97 7.66 19.94
CA ILE A 434 10.56 6.61 19.11
C ILE A 434 11.86 6.12 19.74
N ASP A 435 12.74 7.04 20.14
CA ASP A 435 14.01 6.71 20.78
C ASP A 435 13.79 6.01 22.13
N ALA A 436 12.86 6.50 22.95
CA ALA A 436 12.52 5.87 24.22
C ALA A 436 11.95 4.46 24.06
N ALA A 437 11.10 4.23 23.04
CA ALA A 437 10.58 2.90 22.75
C ALA A 437 11.69 1.94 22.31
N TYR A 438 12.63 2.42 21.50
CA TYR A 438 13.81 1.65 21.09
C TYR A 438 14.68 1.28 22.31
N GLU A 439 15.07 2.27 23.11
CA GLU A 439 15.92 2.07 24.28
C GLU A 439 15.28 1.13 25.30
N ALA A 440 13.97 1.24 25.50
CA ALA A 440 13.26 0.40 26.46
C ALA A 440 13.12 -1.08 26.01
N VAL A 441 13.37 -1.39 24.73
CA VAL A 441 13.37 -2.77 24.19
C VAL A 441 14.78 -3.29 24.00
N VAL A 442 15.69 -2.46 23.49
CA VAL A 442 17.07 -2.84 23.14
C VAL A 442 18.02 -2.70 24.33
N GLY A 443 17.68 -1.86 25.31
CA GLY A 443 18.49 -1.58 26.50
C GLY A 443 19.56 -0.50 26.29
N SER A 444 19.62 0.12 25.11
CA SER A 444 20.57 1.18 24.78
C SER A 444 19.97 2.15 23.76
N VAL A 445 20.53 3.37 23.72
CA VAL A 445 20.15 4.38 22.73
C VAL A 445 20.45 3.90 21.29
N PRO A 446 19.67 4.33 20.28
CA PRO A 446 19.86 3.90 18.91
C PRO A 446 21.26 4.25 18.36
N ASP A 447 22.00 3.20 17.98
CA ASP A 447 23.25 3.29 17.24
C ASP A 447 22.98 3.61 15.75
N GLN A 448 24.00 3.60 14.89
CA GLN A 448 23.83 3.95 13.48
C GLN A 448 22.82 3.04 12.76
N SER A 449 22.88 1.73 13.02
CA SER A 449 21.96 0.74 12.44
C SER A 449 20.54 0.93 12.98
N GLY A 450 20.39 1.16 14.29
CA GLY A 450 19.11 1.47 14.93
C GLY A 450 18.47 2.73 14.36
N ARG A 451 19.23 3.81 14.20
CA ARG A 451 18.73 5.05 13.56
C ARG A 451 18.31 4.81 12.12
N GLN A 452 19.07 4.03 11.35
CA GLN A 452 18.72 3.69 9.98
C GLN A 452 17.41 2.89 9.91
N LEU A 453 17.20 1.94 10.83
CA LEU A 453 15.95 1.19 10.98
C LEU A 453 14.79 2.14 11.30
N LEU A 454 14.90 2.94 12.37
CA LEU A 454 13.86 3.87 12.81
C LEU A 454 13.48 4.87 11.70
N ALA A 455 14.47 5.34 10.95
CA ALA A 455 14.27 6.25 9.83
C ALA A 455 13.43 5.64 8.69
N ARG A 456 13.54 4.33 8.47
CA ARG A 456 12.97 3.60 7.32
C ARG A 456 11.70 2.83 7.63
N MET A 457 11.35 2.65 8.91
CA MET A 457 10.17 1.90 9.34
C MET A 457 8.92 2.29 8.54
N CYS A 458 8.40 1.32 7.80
CA CYS A 458 7.31 1.53 6.85
C CYS A 458 5.91 1.48 7.46
N THR A 459 5.80 1.09 8.74
CA THR A 459 4.55 1.14 9.51
C THR A 459 4.25 2.55 10.02
N LEU A 460 5.25 3.43 10.04
CA LEU A 460 5.16 4.80 10.53
C LEU A 460 5.37 5.81 9.39
N GLY A 461 4.52 6.83 9.34
CA GLY A 461 4.60 7.94 8.39
C GLY A 461 4.67 9.29 9.08
N ARG A 462 4.97 10.34 8.34
CA ARG A 462 4.91 11.71 8.86
C ARG A 462 3.46 12.16 9.02
N ILE A 463 3.22 13.05 9.98
CA ILE A 463 1.90 13.66 10.17
C ILE A 463 1.74 14.86 9.22
N GLU A 464 2.75 15.73 9.20
CA GLU A 464 2.79 16.97 8.41
C GLU A 464 4.23 17.16 7.88
N PRO A 465 4.43 17.83 6.73
CA PRO A 465 5.79 18.03 6.16
C PRO A 465 6.76 18.72 7.14
N GLU A 466 6.25 19.68 7.91
CA GLU A 466 7.02 20.47 8.86
C GLU A 466 7.23 19.75 10.20
N SER A 467 6.39 18.77 10.54
CA SER A 467 6.45 18.08 11.83
C SER A 467 7.51 16.96 11.82
N PRO A 468 8.39 16.87 12.84
CA PRO A 468 9.25 15.71 13.01
C PRO A 468 8.49 14.49 13.53
N ASP A 469 7.25 14.68 13.96
CA ASP A 469 6.41 13.64 14.55
C ASP A 469 5.90 12.66 13.49
N ARG A 470 5.70 11.42 13.94
CA ARG A 470 5.20 10.32 13.13
C ARG A 470 3.90 9.75 13.67
N GLN A 471 3.19 9.02 12.83
CA GLN A 471 1.99 8.27 13.19
C GLN A 471 1.96 6.93 12.46
N PHE A 472 1.14 5.99 12.92
CA PHE A 472 0.91 4.75 12.19
C PHE A 472 0.18 5.03 10.86
N LEU A 473 0.58 4.32 9.80
CA LEU A 473 0.01 4.48 8.46
C LEU A 473 -1.24 3.63 8.18
N ASP A 474 -1.53 2.67 9.05
CA ASP A 474 -2.63 1.72 8.87
C ASP A 474 -3.37 1.48 10.19
N ALA A 475 -4.71 1.51 10.11
CA ALA A 475 -5.56 1.37 11.28
C ALA A 475 -5.53 -0.07 11.81
N GLY A 476 -5.46 -1.07 10.93
CA GLY A 476 -5.43 -2.46 11.35
C GLY A 476 -4.12 -2.82 12.05
N ALA A 477 -3.00 -2.29 11.54
CA ALA A 477 -1.70 -2.51 12.15
C ALA A 477 -1.61 -1.95 13.58
N VAL A 478 -2.04 -0.70 13.81
CA VAL A 478 -2.00 -0.10 15.16
C VAL A 478 -2.96 -0.80 16.12
N ASP A 479 -4.13 -1.25 15.64
CA ASP A 479 -5.13 -1.93 16.47
C ASP A 479 -4.62 -3.29 16.95
N VAL A 480 -4.01 -4.07 16.07
CA VAL A 480 -3.44 -5.39 16.41
C VAL A 480 -2.24 -5.26 17.33
N LEU A 481 -1.33 -4.31 17.06
CA LEU A 481 -0.18 -4.06 17.96
C LEU A 481 -0.62 -3.59 19.36
N ARG A 482 -1.71 -2.79 19.45
CA ARG A 482 -2.32 -2.41 20.73
C ARG A 482 -2.94 -3.60 21.46
N ALA A 483 -3.53 -4.53 20.72
CA ALA A 483 -4.11 -5.75 21.25
C ALA A 483 -3.03 -6.69 21.80
N GLU A 484 -1.93 -6.88 21.06
CA GLU A 484 -0.76 -7.62 21.50
C GLU A 484 -0.10 -6.97 22.73
N SER A 485 -0.04 -5.63 22.80
CA SER A 485 0.42 -4.91 24.00
C SER A 485 -0.44 -5.24 25.22
N LEU A 486 -1.77 -5.20 25.09
CA LEU A 486 -2.68 -5.53 26.19
C LEU A 486 -2.49 -6.98 26.66
N ILE A 487 -2.33 -7.93 25.73
CA ILE A 487 -2.06 -9.34 26.07
C ILE A 487 -0.74 -9.48 26.83
N SER A 488 0.31 -8.78 26.39
CA SER A 488 1.60 -8.76 27.08
C SER A 488 1.47 -8.24 28.51
N ASP A 489 0.68 -7.18 28.74
CA ASP A 489 0.41 -6.64 30.07
C ASP A 489 -0.35 -7.65 30.95
N ILE A 490 -1.32 -8.37 30.39
CA ILE A 490 -2.07 -9.43 31.09
C ILE A 490 -1.13 -10.57 31.51
N VAL A 491 -0.33 -11.07 30.58
CA VAL A 491 0.59 -12.21 30.83
C VAL A 491 1.68 -11.84 31.83
N SER A 492 2.24 -10.64 31.70
CA SER A 492 3.29 -10.14 32.60
C SER A 492 2.75 -9.60 33.94
N MET A 493 1.43 -9.50 34.10
CA MET A 493 0.76 -8.88 35.24
C MET A 493 1.27 -7.46 35.52
N ALA A 494 1.55 -6.72 34.44
CA ALA A 494 2.08 -5.37 34.46
C ALA A 494 0.96 -4.33 34.43
N ASP A 495 1.19 -3.24 35.17
CA ASP A 495 0.34 -2.05 35.14
C ASP A 495 1.23 -0.81 35.11
N LEU A 496 1.83 -0.57 33.95
CA LEU A 496 2.87 0.44 33.76
C LEU A 496 2.36 1.88 33.95
N ASP A 497 1.04 2.11 33.84
CA ASP A 497 0.43 3.44 33.75
C ASP A 497 -0.81 3.59 34.65
N ASN A 498 -0.67 3.20 35.92
CA ASN A 498 -1.75 3.05 36.92
C ASN A 498 -2.62 4.33 37.16
N HIS A 499 -2.26 5.49 36.60
CA HIS A 499 -2.91 6.79 36.85
C HIS A 499 -3.43 7.52 35.60
N ALA A 500 -3.17 7.00 34.39
CA ALA A 500 -3.64 7.62 33.15
C ALA A 500 -4.62 6.68 32.45
N ASN A 501 -5.86 7.14 32.28
CA ASN A 501 -6.87 6.40 31.53
C ASN A 501 -6.51 6.39 30.04
N TRP A 502 -6.77 5.28 29.35
CA TRP A 502 -6.61 5.25 27.90
C TRP A 502 -7.65 6.16 27.24
N ILE A 503 -7.22 6.84 26.17
CA ILE A 503 -8.10 7.67 25.33
C ILE A 503 -8.59 6.87 24.14
N GLN A 504 -7.73 6.00 23.57
CA GLN A 504 -8.05 5.19 22.40
C GLN A 504 -8.33 3.74 22.81
N CYS A 505 -9.54 3.27 22.50
CA CYS A 505 -9.92 1.87 22.62
C CYS A 505 -9.47 1.05 21.40
N LEU A 506 -9.47 -0.27 21.56
CA LEU A 506 -9.39 -1.23 20.48
C LEU A 506 -10.64 -1.15 19.61
N ARG A 507 -10.46 -1.28 18.31
CA ARG A 507 -11.55 -1.49 17.37
C ARG A 507 -11.85 -2.99 17.24
N PRO A 508 -12.90 -3.39 16.48
CA PRO A 508 -13.27 -4.79 16.36
C PRO A 508 -12.10 -5.70 15.96
N LEU A 509 -11.23 -5.26 15.04
CA LEU A 509 -10.08 -6.07 14.60
C LEU A 509 -9.18 -6.47 15.78
N GLY A 510 -8.74 -5.51 16.58
CA GLY A 510 -7.88 -5.74 17.73
C GLY A 510 -8.57 -6.55 18.82
N ILE A 511 -9.87 -6.31 19.07
CA ILE A 511 -10.67 -7.09 20.03
C ILE A 511 -10.75 -8.56 19.63
N PHE A 512 -11.14 -8.84 18.38
CA PHE A 512 -11.22 -10.22 17.87
C PHE A 512 -9.84 -10.91 17.87
N HIS A 513 -8.80 -10.19 17.45
CA HIS A 513 -7.43 -10.70 17.45
C HIS A 513 -6.96 -11.07 18.88
N ALA A 514 -7.18 -10.18 19.86
CA ALA A 514 -6.78 -10.47 21.24
C ALA A 514 -7.61 -11.59 21.87
N ALA A 515 -8.93 -11.63 21.63
CA ALA A 515 -9.79 -12.68 22.16
C ALA A 515 -9.45 -14.06 21.56
N GLN A 516 -9.15 -14.13 20.26
CA GLN A 516 -8.66 -15.36 19.61
C GLN A 516 -7.33 -15.80 20.20
N THR A 517 -6.41 -14.86 20.47
CA THR A 517 -5.12 -15.16 21.11
C THR A 517 -5.31 -15.69 22.53
N ILE A 518 -6.17 -15.05 23.34
CA ILE A 518 -6.51 -15.52 24.69
C ILE A 518 -7.08 -16.94 24.66
N SER A 519 -7.99 -17.23 23.72
CA SER A 519 -8.56 -18.57 23.56
C SER A 519 -7.51 -19.59 23.11
N THR A 520 -6.66 -19.23 22.15
CA THR A 520 -5.63 -20.13 21.58
C THR A 520 -4.58 -20.52 22.61
N PHE A 521 -4.21 -19.60 23.50
CA PHE A 521 -3.18 -19.81 24.53
C PHE A 521 -3.76 -20.08 25.93
N ASP A 522 -5.07 -20.31 26.04
CA ASP A 522 -5.78 -20.57 27.31
C ASP A 522 -5.49 -19.54 28.42
N LEU A 523 -5.61 -18.25 28.08
CA LEU A 523 -5.25 -17.12 28.96
C LEU A 523 -6.42 -16.55 29.78
N ILE A 524 -7.58 -17.23 29.80
CA ILE A 524 -8.80 -16.74 30.44
C ILE A 524 -8.57 -16.52 31.95
N GLN A 525 -7.90 -17.46 32.63
CA GLN A 525 -7.62 -17.36 34.06
C GLN A 525 -6.67 -16.19 34.39
N GLN A 526 -5.72 -15.89 33.50
CA GLN A 526 -4.80 -14.77 33.62
C GLN A 526 -5.56 -13.45 33.47
N CYS A 527 -6.53 -13.36 32.56
CA CYS A 527 -7.40 -12.19 32.45
C CYS A 527 -8.18 -11.95 33.75
N PHE A 528 -8.80 -12.99 34.32
CA PHE A 528 -9.49 -12.87 35.62
C PHE A 528 -8.54 -12.53 36.76
N ALA A 529 -7.35 -13.10 36.80
CA ALA A 529 -6.32 -12.74 37.78
C ALA A 529 -5.89 -11.27 37.64
N TYR A 530 -5.77 -10.76 36.41
CA TYR A 530 -5.49 -9.35 36.14
C TYR A 530 -6.63 -8.45 36.65
N LEU A 531 -7.88 -8.77 36.31
CA LEU A 531 -9.06 -8.02 36.79
C LEU A 531 -9.17 -8.02 38.31
N ARG A 532 -8.85 -9.13 38.98
CA ARG A 532 -8.83 -9.18 40.46
C ARG A 532 -7.74 -8.30 41.05
N LYS A 533 -6.55 -8.29 40.43
CA LYS A 533 -5.39 -7.53 40.93
C LYS A 533 -5.54 -6.02 40.67
N PHE A 534 -6.07 -5.65 39.51
CA PHE A 534 -6.10 -4.27 39.01
C PHE A 534 -7.51 -3.71 38.81
N GLY A 535 -8.55 -4.37 39.32
CA GLY A 535 -9.96 -3.98 39.15
C GLY A 535 -10.31 -2.60 39.72
N ASN A 536 -9.49 -2.10 40.65
CA ASN A 536 -9.61 -0.76 41.22
C ASN A 536 -8.64 0.26 40.58
N SER A 537 -7.98 -0.08 39.47
CA SER A 537 -7.05 0.83 38.78
C SER A 537 -7.79 2.04 38.18
N GLY A 538 -7.07 3.14 37.99
CA GLY A 538 -7.63 4.36 37.39
C GLY A 538 -7.91 4.23 35.89
N ASN A 539 -7.39 3.20 35.22
CA ASN A 539 -7.56 2.98 33.79
C ASN A 539 -8.72 2.00 33.52
N THR A 540 -9.94 2.49 33.71
CA THR A 540 -11.17 1.71 33.56
C THR A 540 -11.43 1.31 32.10
N VAL A 541 -10.88 2.04 31.11
CA VAL A 541 -10.93 1.66 29.70
C VAL A 541 -10.18 0.36 29.44
N ARG A 542 -8.97 0.19 30.01
CA ARG A 542 -8.24 -1.09 29.91
C ARG A 542 -9.05 -2.25 30.48
N LEU A 543 -9.64 -2.06 31.66
CA LEU A 543 -10.45 -3.10 32.30
C LEU A 543 -11.70 -3.43 31.45
N GLY A 544 -12.35 -2.41 30.88
CA GLY A 544 -13.49 -2.56 29.96
C GLY A 544 -13.13 -3.34 28.70
N GLU A 545 -11.94 -3.14 28.14
CA GLU A 545 -11.45 -3.97 27.04
C GLU A 545 -11.25 -5.43 27.44
N ILE A 546 -10.68 -5.71 28.62
CA ILE A 546 -10.51 -7.10 29.10
C ILE A 546 -11.88 -7.79 29.27
N VAL A 547 -12.88 -7.08 29.80
CA VAL A 547 -14.27 -7.58 29.85
C VAL A 547 -14.80 -7.85 28.44
N SER A 548 -14.53 -6.97 27.49
CA SER A 548 -14.92 -7.15 26.07
C SER A 548 -14.28 -8.41 25.46
N LEU A 549 -13.00 -8.65 25.73
CA LEU A 549 -12.28 -9.83 25.24
C LEU A 549 -12.84 -11.13 25.80
N LEU A 550 -13.10 -11.17 27.12
CA LEU A 550 -13.60 -12.35 27.81
C LEU A 550 -15.00 -12.74 27.34
N THR A 551 -15.85 -11.76 27.04
CA THR A 551 -17.25 -12.00 26.65
C THR A 551 -17.41 -12.40 25.18
N LEU A 552 -16.39 -12.19 24.33
CA LEU A 552 -16.51 -12.35 22.89
C LEU A 552 -16.70 -13.80 22.41
N PHE A 553 -15.99 -14.76 23.02
CA PHE A 553 -15.98 -16.17 22.62
C PHE A 553 -16.22 -17.12 23.79
N GLY A 554 -16.82 -18.27 23.49
CA GLY A 554 -17.05 -19.37 24.41
C GLY A 554 -18.44 -19.38 25.02
N ASP A 555 -18.90 -20.57 25.39
CA ASP A 555 -20.27 -20.82 25.89
C ASP A 555 -20.32 -20.98 27.41
N GLU A 556 -19.16 -21.05 28.07
CA GLU A 556 -19.05 -21.29 29.51
C GLU A 556 -19.47 -20.06 30.34
N PRO A 557 -20.17 -20.21 31.47
CA PRO A 557 -20.52 -19.07 32.32
C PRO A 557 -19.31 -18.24 32.77
N LEU A 558 -19.45 -16.91 32.77
CA LEU A 558 -18.44 -15.99 33.29
C LEU A 558 -18.94 -15.33 34.58
N ASP A 559 -18.15 -15.44 35.65
CA ASP A 559 -18.38 -14.71 36.89
C ASP A 559 -17.26 -13.69 37.12
N PHE A 560 -17.61 -12.41 37.06
CA PHE A 560 -16.69 -11.29 37.26
C PHE A 560 -16.49 -10.92 38.75
N GLN A 561 -17.05 -11.69 39.69
CA GLN A 561 -16.78 -11.60 41.13
C GLN A 561 -16.99 -10.19 41.71
N ALA A 562 -18.12 -9.56 41.36
CA ALA A 562 -18.50 -8.21 41.77
C ALA A 562 -17.58 -7.09 41.25
N LEU A 563 -16.98 -7.26 40.08
CA LEU A 563 -16.25 -6.20 39.39
C LEU A 563 -17.19 -5.02 39.10
N SER A 564 -16.80 -3.82 39.53
CA SER A 564 -17.53 -2.58 39.25
C SER A 564 -16.64 -1.62 38.47
N LEU A 565 -17.06 -1.24 37.27
CA LEU A 565 -16.38 -0.26 36.43
C LEU A 565 -17.25 0.99 36.30
N ASP A 566 -16.64 2.15 36.58
CA ASP A 566 -17.25 3.47 36.39
C ASP A 566 -16.49 4.21 35.29
N ARG A 567 -17.20 4.87 34.37
CA ARG A 567 -16.61 5.63 33.26
C ARG A 567 -15.61 4.81 32.43
N ALA A 568 -15.96 3.56 32.16
CA ALA A 568 -15.22 2.68 31.27
C ALA A 568 -15.66 2.84 29.82
N ALA A 569 -14.88 2.30 28.90
CA ALA A 569 -15.26 2.13 27.51
C ALA A 569 -15.11 0.64 27.13
N LEU A 570 -16.16 0.08 26.54
CA LEU A 570 -16.23 -1.31 26.12
C LEU A 570 -16.53 -1.37 24.62
N PRO A 571 -15.56 -1.74 23.78
CA PRO A 571 -15.79 -1.85 22.34
C PRO A 571 -16.87 -2.87 21.97
N ILE A 572 -16.95 -3.99 22.69
CA ILE A 572 -17.98 -5.01 22.49
C ILE A 572 -18.31 -5.64 23.84
N LEU A 573 -19.59 -5.67 24.21
CA LEU A 573 -20.08 -6.46 25.33
C LEU A 573 -21.03 -7.52 24.79
N ASN A 574 -20.54 -8.75 24.63
CA ASN A 574 -21.34 -9.85 24.12
C ASN A 574 -21.97 -10.64 25.28
N LEU A 575 -23.27 -10.43 25.48
CA LEU A 575 -24.08 -11.13 26.48
C LEU A 575 -25.01 -12.16 25.83
N GLY A 576 -24.82 -12.45 24.56
CA GLY A 576 -25.63 -13.39 23.81
C GLY A 576 -25.26 -14.84 24.13
N ALA A 577 -26.26 -15.71 24.20
CA ALA A 577 -26.13 -17.16 24.40
C ALA A 577 -25.23 -17.61 25.58
N ARG A 578 -24.92 -16.71 26.53
CA ARG A 578 -23.96 -16.95 27.61
C ARG A 578 -24.44 -16.34 28.92
N LEU A 579 -24.16 -17.01 30.04
CA LEU A 579 -24.39 -16.46 31.37
C LEU A 579 -23.19 -15.60 31.79
N VAL A 580 -23.46 -14.34 32.13
CA VAL A 580 -22.48 -13.41 32.71
C VAL A 580 -23.03 -12.88 34.03
N SER A 581 -22.25 -13.01 35.10
CA SER A 581 -22.64 -12.60 36.45
C SER A 581 -21.59 -11.73 37.14
N GLY A 582 -22.02 -11.01 38.18
CA GLY A 582 -21.11 -10.29 39.08
C GLY A 582 -20.37 -9.12 38.44
N LEU A 583 -21.01 -8.40 37.52
CA LEU A 583 -20.44 -7.26 36.81
C LEU A 583 -21.36 -6.03 36.95
N ALA A 584 -20.80 -4.89 37.32
CA ALA A 584 -21.49 -3.61 37.34
C ALA A 584 -20.79 -2.60 36.44
N LEU A 585 -21.50 -2.06 35.46
CA LEU A 585 -21.03 -1.03 34.55
C LEU A 585 -21.83 0.25 34.82
N ARG A 586 -21.14 1.33 35.17
CA ARG A 586 -21.75 2.62 35.50
C ARG A 586 -21.17 3.74 34.67
N ASN A 587 -22.00 4.67 34.20
CA ASN A 587 -21.57 5.87 33.47
C ASN A 587 -20.58 5.58 32.33
N SER A 588 -20.72 4.43 31.68
CA SER A 588 -19.74 3.87 30.75
C SER A 588 -20.25 3.90 29.32
N GLU A 589 -19.34 3.84 28.36
CA GLU A 589 -19.64 3.75 26.94
C GLU A 589 -19.52 2.31 26.46
N ILE A 590 -20.55 1.79 25.79
CA ILE A 590 -20.58 0.46 25.20
C ILE A 590 -20.87 0.61 23.70
N ASP A 591 -19.88 0.31 22.87
CA ASP A 591 -19.99 0.52 21.42
C ASP A 591 -20.94 -0.48 20.76
N LEU A 592 -20.83 -1.76 21.13
CA LEU A 592 -21.73 -2.82 20.68
C LEU A 592 -22.16 -3.68 21.86
N LEU A 593 -23.44 -3.64 22.20
CA LEU A 593 -24.06 -4.56 23.17
C LEU A 593 -24.82 -5.65 22.42
N VAL A 594 -24.44 -6.91 22.61
CA VAL A 594 -25.12 -8.05 21.97
C VAL A 594 -25.96 -8.76 23.02
N LEU A 595 -27.28 -8.80 22.81
CA LEU A 595 -28.24 -9.46 23.70
C LEU A 595 -28.87 -10.72 23.09
N ASP A 596 -28.45 -11.12 21.89
CA ASP A 596 -29.03 -12.25 21.16
C ASP A 596 -29.08 -13.52 22.02
N GLN A 597 -30.29 -13.97 22.37
CA GLN A 597 -30.51 -15.15 23.22
C GLN A 597 -29.80 -15.08 24.58
N THR A 598 -29.73 -13.90 25.21
CA THR A 598 -29.08 -13.76 26.52
C THR A 598 -29.70 -14.72 27.55
N LEU A 599 -28.85 -15.32 28.40
CA LEU A 599 -29.29 -16.21 29.48
C LEU A 599 -29.46 -15.47 30.82
N ILE A 600 -29.20 -14.16 30.82
CA ILE A 600 -29.05 -13.33 32.02
C ILE A 600 -30.41 -12.89 32.56
N ARG A 601 -30.59 -13.05 33.86
CA ARG A 601 -31.80 -12.73 34.64
C ARG A 601 -31.47 -11.72 35.74
N GLU A 602 -32.50 -11.14 36.35
CA GLU A 602 -32.34 -10.13 37.42
C GLU A 602 -31.52 -10.63 38.63
N GLY A 603 -31.45 -11.94 38.86
CA GLY A 603 -30.69 -12.55 39.96
C GLY A 603 -29.18 -12.71 39.73
N ASP A 604 -28.70 -12.51 38.50
CA ASP A 604 -27.30 -12.82 38.13
C ASP A 604 -26.31 -11.69 38.47
N SER A 605 -26.77 -10.65 39.17
CA SER A 605 -25.93 -9.54 39.64
C SER A 605 -25.17 -8.81 38.52
N LEU A 606 -25.76 -8.74 37.32
CA LEU A 606 -25.34 -7.84 36.25
C LEU A 606 -26.09 -6.51 36.39
N VAL A 607 -25.38 -5.38 36.29
CA VAL A 607 -25.96 -4.03 36.30
C VAL A 607 -25.30 -3.19 35.21
N ILE A 608 -26.11 -2.57 34.36
CA ILE A 608 -25.69 -1.51 33.41
C ILE A 608 -26.51 -0.26 33.74
N ASP A 609 -25.85 0.80 34.20
CA ASP A 609 -26.52 1.96 34.81
C ASP A 609 -25.91 3.28 34.34
N GLY A 610 -26.72 4.20 33.84
CA GLY A 610 -26.22 5.50 33.36
C GLY A 610 -25.31 5.42 32.14
N CYS A 611 -25.35 4.35 31.35
CA CYS A 611 -24.41 4.10 30.26
C CYS A 611 -24.90 4.65 28.91
N ILE A 612 -23.97 4.89 27.98
CA ILE A 612 -24.26 5.19 26.58
C ILE A 612 -24.03 3.92 25.75
N LEU A 613 -25.08 3.45 25.08
CA LEU A 613 -25.07 2.26 24.24
C LEU A 613 -25.13 2.68 22.77
N SER A 614 -23.99 2.64 22.07
CA SER A 614 -23.91 3.12 20.68
C SER A 614 -24.73 2.25 19.73
N THR A 615 -24.58 0.93 19.83
CA THR A 615 -25.38 -0.05 19.07
C THR A 615 -25.82 -1.20 19.97
N VAL A 616 -27.11 -1.54 19.96
CA VAL A 616 -27.65 -2.73 20.65
C VAL A 616 -28.21 -3.73 19.65
N ALA A 617 -27.68 -4.96 19.69
CA ALA A 617 -28.13 -6.12 18.91
C ALA A 617 -28.98 -7.08 19.78
N GLY A 618 -29.84 -7.87 19.13
CA GLY A 618 -30.73 -8.83 19.79
C GLY A 618 -32.12 -8.30 20.18
N ILE A 619 -32.32 -6.97 20.18
CA ILE A 619 -33.61 -6.29 20.44
C ILE A 619 -33.83 -5.14 19.45
N SER A 620 -35.09 -4.74 19.23
CA SER A 620 -35.42 -3.75 18.19
C SER A 620 -35.88 -2.37 18.70
N SER A 621 -36.04 -2.20 20.01
CA SER A 621 -36.40 -0.92 20.65
C SER A 621 -36.10 -0.91 22.15
N GLU A 622 -36.14 0.28 22.75
CA GLU A 622 -35.88 0.51 24.18
C GLU A 622 -36.80 -0.28 25.10
N SER A 623 -38.06 -0.48 24.71
CA SER A 623 -39.00 -1.33 25.45
C SER A 623 -38.60 -2.81 25.55
N GLY A 624 -37.61 -3.25 24.77
CA GLY A 624 -37.04 -4.59 24.84
C GLY A 624 -35.80 -4.69 25.73
N LEU A 625 -35.33 -3.60 26.33
CA LEU A 625 -34.19 -3.63 27.24
C LEU A 625 -34.55 -4.35 28.54
N PRO A 626 -33.71 -5.29 29.00
CA PRO A 626 -33.89 -5.93 30.31
C PRO A 626 -33.78 -4.93 31.47
N ALA A 627 -34.46 -5.22 32.59
CA ALA A 627 -34.52 -4.33 33.76
C ALA A 627 -33.18 -4.13 34.51
N TRP A 628 -32.16 -4.94 34.19
CA TRP A 628 -30.79 -4.76 34.67
C TRP A 628 -30.00 -3.72 33.85
N ILE A 629 -30.57 -3.21 32.76
CA ILE A 629 -30.12 -2.00 32.06
C ILE A 629 -31.02 -0.84 32.48
N ARG A 630 -30.45 0.18 33.11
CA ARG A 630 -31.17 1.29 33.74
C ARG A 630 -30.55 2.62 33.34
N ASP A 631 -31.40 3.63 33.23
CA ASP A 631 -31.00 5.04 33.00
C ASP A 631 -29.95 5.21 31.89
N SER A 632 -29.99 4.33 30.88
CA SER A 632 -28.97 4.24 29.83
C SER A 632 -29.54 4.71 28.49
N GLU A 633 -28.75 5.49 27.76
CA GLU A 633 -29.14 6.04 26.46
C GLU A 633 -28.73 5.08 25.35
N VAL A 634 -29.66 4.73 24.46
CA VAL A 634 -29.35 3.93 23.25
C VAL A 634 -29.36 4.80 22.01
N ILE A 635 -28.21 4.91 21.35
CA ILE A 635 -28.08 5.71 20.12
C ILE A 635 -28.75 4.96 18.96
N ASN A 636 -28.38 3.69 18.75
CA ASN A 636 -28.94 2.86 17.70
C ASN A 636 -29.31 1.47 18.24
N PHE A 637 -30.54 1.05 17.96
CA PHE A 637 -30.85 -0.38 17.93
C PHE A 637 -30.46 -0.91 16.56
N GLU A 638 -30.00 -2.15 16.49
CA GLU A 638 -29.85 -2.86 15.22
C GLU A 638 -31.27 -3.09 14.66
N ARG A 639 -31.79 -2.09 13.93
CA ARG A 639 -33.20 -2.02 13.55
C ARG A 639 -33.56 -3.16 12.60
N MET A 640 -34.16 -4.20 13.18
CA MET A 640 -34.93 -5.25 12.50
C MET A 640 -36.27 -4.73 11.92
N SER A 641 -36.38 -3.44 11.59
CA SER A 641 -37.64 -2.83 11.16
C SER A 641 -37.84 -2.84 9.63
N ASN A 642 -36.80 -3.18 8.85
CA ASN A 642 -36.88 -3.23 7.39
C ASN A 642 -36.80 -4.65 6.86
N ALA A 643 -37.70 -4.95 5.93
CA ALA A 643 -37.79 -6.17 5.13
C ALA A 643 -36.46 -6.76 4.68
N ALA A 644 -35.54 -5.89 4.24
CA ALA A 644 -34.23 -6.28 3.74
C ALA A 644 -33.29 -6.83 4.83
N ARG A 645 -33.43 -6.39 6.09
CA ARG A 645 -32.52 -6.76 7.20
C ARG A 645 -33.03 -7.92 8.06
N ILE A 646 -34.35 -8.14 8.17
CA ILE A 646 -34.90 -9.41 8.70
C ILE A 646 -34.44 -10.59 7.84
N LYS A 647 -34.21 -10.37 6.54
CA LYS A 647 -33.64 -11.38 5.65
C LYS A 647 -32.20 -11.75 6.05
N GLU A 648 -31.42 -10.77 6.50
CA GLU A 648 -29.99 -10.86 6.85
C GLU A 648 -29.74 -11.24 8.33
N SER A 649 -30.76 -11.24 9.20
CA SER A 649 -30.61 -11.53 10.65
C SER A 649 -30.29 -13.00 10.97
N VAL A 650 -29.79 -13.26 12.18
CA VAL A 650 -29.47 -14.62 12.69
C VAL A 650 -30.72 -15.45 13.06
N LEU A 651 -31.92 -14.84 13.07
CA LEU A 651 -33.19 -15.53 13.34
C LEU A 651 -33.46 -16.73 12.41
N THR A 652 -34.16 -17.73 12.94
CA THR A 652 -34.57 -18.92 12.17
C THR A 652 -35.60 -18.56 11.07
N PRO A 653 -35.69 -19.34 9.97
CA PRO A 653 -36.69 -19.10 8.94
C PRO A 653 -38.14 -18.99 9.45
N PRO A 654 -38.59 -19.80 10.43
CA PRO A 654 -39.90 -19.61 11.09
C PRO A 654 -40.05 -18.27 11.81
N GLN A 655 -39.05 -17.83 12.57
CA GLN A 655 -39.08 -16.56 13.30
C GLN A 655 -39.14 -15.36 12.34
N LYS A 656 -38.34 -15.37 11.27
CA LYS A 656 -38.37 -14.34 10.21
C LYS A 656 -39.74 -14.24 9.56
N LEU A 657 -40.33 -15.38 9.23
CA LEU A 657 -41.65 -15.45 8.62
C LEU A 657 -42.75 -15.00 9.58
N PHE A 658 -42.65 -15.38 10.85
CA PHE A 658 -43.58 -14.95 11.90
C PHE A 658 -43.60 -13.43 12.08
N LEU A 659 -42.42 -12.80 12.21
CA LEU A 659 -42.33 -11.34 12.30
C LEU A 659 -42.89 -10.64 11.06
N ALA A 660 -42.69 -11.23 9.87
CA ALA A 660 -43.27 -10.72 8.63
C ALA A 660 -44.81 -10.77 8.64
N ILE A 661 -45.39 -11.88 9.10
CA ILE A 661 -46.84 -12.07 9.22
C ILE A 661 -47.42 -11.11 10.26
N VAL A 662 -46.81 -11.02 11.44
CA VAL A 662 -47.22 -10.09 12.51
C VAL A 662 -47.17 -8.65 12.02
N HIS A 663 -46.09 -8.24 11.33
CA HIS A 663 -45.99 -6.91 10.75
C HIS A 663 -47.10 -6.62 9.73
N LYS A 664 -47.36 -7.55 8.81
CA LYS A 664 -48.41 -7.40 7.79
C LYS A 664 -49.81 -7.31 8.41
N ILE A 665 -50.11 -8.09 9.44
CA ILE A 665 -51.46 -8.19 10.02
C ILE A 665 -51.71 -7.07 11.04
N PHE A 666 -50.78 -6.79 11.96
CA PHE A 666 -51.02 -5.86 13.07
C PHE A 666 -50.61 -4.42 12.79
N PHE A 667 -49.50 -4.21 12.04
CA PHE A 667 -48.82 -2.91 11.98
C PHE A 667 -48.87 -2.23 10.62
N GLN A 668 -49.21 -2.94 9.55
CA GLN A 668 -49.47 -2.31 8.25
C GLN A 668 -50.92 -1.80 8.15
N PRO A 669 -51.17 -0.63 7.52
CA PRO A 669 -52.51 -0.07 7.37
C PRO A 669 -53.48 -1.05 6.68
N GLY A 670 -54.66 -1.29 7.29
CA GLY A 670 -55.69 -2.19 6.75
C GLY A 670 -56.52 -2.88 7.84
N SER A 671 -57.68 -3.43 7.44
CA SER A 671 -58.59 -4.19 8.31
C SER A 671 -58.28 -5.69 8.36
N GLY A 672 -57.39 -6.19 7.50
CA GLY A 672 -56.95 -7.59 7.43
C GLY A 672 -56.05 -7.85 6.23
N ARG A 673 -55.56 -9.09 6.09
CA ARG A 673 -54.69 -9.54 4.99
C ARG A 673 -55.19 -10.84 4.38
N GLU A 674 -55.25 -10.87 3.05
CA GLU A 674 -55.57 -12.08 2.28
C GLU A 674 -54.47 -13.14 2.41
N GLU A 675 -54.87 -14.41 2.46
CA GLU A 675 -53.98 -15.56 2.54
C GLU A 675 -52.92 -15.55 1.43
N GLY A 676 -53.33 -15.24 0.20
CA GLY A 676 -52.42 -15.10 -0.95
C GLY A 676 -51.34 -14.03 -0.77
N SER A 677 -51.61 -12.96 0.01
CA SER A 677 -50.64 -11.90 0.33
C SER A 677 -49.65 -12.31 1.42
N LEU A 678 -50.06 -13.20 2.31
CA LEU A 678 -49.21 -13.80 3.34
C LEU A 678 -48.32 -14.91 2.74
N LEU A 679 -48.86 -15.69 1.79
CA LEU A 679 -48.16 -16.75 1.04
C LEU A 679 -47.12 -16.23 0.04
N LYS A 680 -47.25 -14.98 -0.44
CA LYS A 680 -46.28 -14.33 -1.35
C LYS A 680 -44.92 -14.00 -0.71
N GLY A 681 -44.57 -14.68 0.38
CA GLY A 681 -43.32 -14.54 1.12
C GLY A 681 -43.25 -13.22 1.88
N GLY A 682 -42.73 -13.27 3.10
CA GLY A 682 -42.05 -12.10 3.65
C GLY A 682 -40.79 -11.87 2.80
N TYR A 683 -40.60 -10.65 2.31
CA TYR A 683 -39.25 -10.17 1.98
C TYR A 683 -38.51 -10.87 0.83
N GLY A 684 -39.24 -11.39 -0.17
CA GLY A 684 -38.67 -11.91 -1.43
C GLY A 684 -38.11 -13.34 -1.37
N GLN A 685 -38.27 -14.07 -0.26
CA GLN A 685 -37.99 -15.51 -0.16
C GLN A 685 -39.26 -16.34 -0.37
N LYS A 686 -39.15 -17.47 -1.09
CA LYS A 686 -40.22 -18.47 -1.20
C LYS A 686 -40.19 -19.37 0.04
N TYR A 687 -40.99 -19.05 1.05
CA TYR A 687 -41.21 -19.94 2.19
C TYR A 687 -42.16 -21.08 1.82
N SER A 688 -42.07 -22.21 2.51
CA SER A 688 -42.98 -23.33 2.28
C SER A 688 -44.41 -22.95 2.70
N PRO A 689 -45.44 -23.21 1.88
CA PRO A 689 -46.83 -22.95 2.25
C PRO A 689 -47.23 -23.63 3.58
N LYS A 690 -46.64 -24.79 3.87
CA LYS A 690 -46.83 -25.52 5.12
C LYS A 690 -46.38 -24.72 6.35
N LEU A 691 -45.26 -24.00 6.28
CA LEU A 691 -44.75 -23.22 7.40
C LEU A 691 -45.62 -21.98 7.68
N VAL A 692 -46.10 -21.32 6.62
CA VAL A 692 -47.05 -20.20 6.72
C VAL A 692 -48.34 -20.67 7.41
N ASP A 693 -48.88 -21.82 6.98
CA ASP A 693 -50.08 -22.40 7.58
C ASP A 693 -49.88 -22.75 9.05
N SER A 694 -48.74 -23.32 9.43
CA SER A 694 -48.42 -23.64 10.82
C SER A 694 -48.39 -22.40 11.70
N ILE A 695 -47.75 -21.32 11.25
CA ILE A 695 -47.69 -20.05 12.01
C ILE A 695 -49.08 -19.42 12.12
N LEU A 696 -49.89 -19.44 11.06
CA LEU A 696 -51.26 -18.93 11.08
C LEU A 696 -52.16 -19.74 12.01
N ARG A 697 -52.00 -21.06 12.05
CA ARG A 697 -52.72 -21.92 13.01
C ARG A 697 -52.37 -21.58 14.45
N LEU A 698 -51.08 -21.40 14.77
CA LEU A 698 -50.65 -20.98 16.11
C LEU A 698 -51.26 -19.63 16.50
N LEU A 699 -51.23 -18.64 15.60
CA LEU A 699 -51.83 -17.32 15.84
C LEU A 699 -53.36 -17.37 16.02
N ILE A 700 -54.07 -18.27 15.34
CA ILE A 700 -55.52 -18.48 15.50
C ILE A 700 -55.81 -19.20 16.83
N GLN A 701 -55.04 -20.23 17.16
CA GLN A 701 -55.20 -21.01 18.39
C GLN A 701 -54.94 -20.17 19.64
N ASP A 702 -53.94 -19.27 19.58
CA ASP A 702 -53.64 -18.29 20.62
C ASP A 702 -54.67 -17.14 20.68
N GLY A 703 -55.55 -17.04 19.67
CA GLY A 703 -56.59 -16.00 19.59
C GLY A 703 -56.07 -14.62 19.19
N ALA A 704 -54.81 -14.52 18.76
CA ALA A 704 -54.18 -13.27 18.32
C ALA A 704 -54.79 -12.77 17.00
N ILE A 705 -55.21 -13.67 16.11
CA ILE A 705 -55.83 -13.34 14.82
C ILE A 705 -57.12 -14.12 14.60
N GLU A 706 -58.04 -13.52 13.85
CA GLU A 706 -59.28 -14.16 13.40
C GLU A 706 -59.23 -14.41 11.89
N ARG A 707 -59.80 -15.54 11.44
CA ARG A 707 -59.93 -15.87 10.01
C ARG A 707 -61.38 -15.79 9.57
N PHE A 708 -61.65 -15.08 8.47
CA PHE A 708 -62.96 -15.05 7.83
C PHE A 708 -62.83 -15.21 6.31
N LYS A 709 -63.94 -15.59 5.65
CA LYS A 709 -63.98 -15.81 4.20
C LYS A 709 -64.35 -14.51 3.50
N GLY A 710 -63.42 -13.94 2.72
CA GLY A 710 -63.65 -12.80 1.84
C GLY A 710 -64.13 -13.21 0.44
N TYR A 711 -64.26 -12.23 -0.45
CA TYR A 711 -64.70 -12.45 -1.84
C TYR A 711 -63.70 -13.28 -2.66
N ASP A 712 -62.40 -13.04 -2.50
CA ASP A 712 -61.33 -13.67 -3.29
C ASP A 712 -60.49 -14.72 -2.51
N GLY A 713 -60.86 -15.03 -1.25
CA GLY A 713 -60.15 -16.01 -0.44
C GLY A 713 -60.28 -15.81 1.07
N TRP A 714 -59.47 -16.52 1.86
CA TRP A 714 -59.41 -16.33 3.30
C TRP A 714 -58.68 -15.03 3.66
N VAL A 715 -59.23 -14.29 4.63
CA VAL A 715 -58.66 -13.04 5.15
C VAL A 715 -58.41 -13.19 6.66
N TYR A 716 -57.25 -12.73 7.10
CA TYR A 716 -56.80 -12.77 8.49
C TYR A 716 -56.80 -11.36 9.08
N LYS A 717 -57.46 -11.18 10.23
CA LYS A 717 -57.62 -9.88 10.92
C LYS A 717 -56.93 -9.90 12.28
N PRO A 718 -56.24 -8.81 12.68
CA PRO A 718 -55.70 -8.71 14.04
C PRO A 718 -56.81 -8.55 15.08
N VAL A 719 -56.70 -9.27 16.18
CA VAL A 719 -57.46 -8.95 17.40
C VAL A 719 -56.69 -7.86 18.16
N ARG A 720 -57.17 -6.60 18.04
CA ARG A 720 -56.41 -5.40 18.42
C ARG A 720 -55.91 -5.37 19.87
N ARG A 721 -56.57 -6.05 20.82
CA ARG A 721 -56.11 -6.15 22.21
C ARG A 721 -54.74 -6.83 22.37
N TYR A 722 -54.30 -7.61 21.37
CA TYR A 722 -52.98 -8.24 21.36
C TYR A 722 -51.92 -7.42 20.63
N ALA A 723 -52.24 -6.22 20.13
CA ALA A 723 -51.28 -5.38 19.42
C ALA A 723 -50.05 -5.04 20.27
N ASP A 724 -50.25 -4.74 21.57
CA ASP A 724 -49.16 -4.43 22.49
C ASP A 724 -48.30 -5.67 22.78
N ARG A 725 -48.91 -6.84 22.95
CA ARG A 725 -48.20 -8.13 23.07
C ARG A 725 -47.37 -8.42 21.83
N MET A 726 -47.95 -8.26 20.63
CA MET A 726 -47.24 -8.48 19.36
C MET A 726 -46.14 -7.45 19.13
N ASN A 727 -46.31 -6.21 19.60
CA ASN A 727 -45.26 -5.21 19.56
C ASN A 727 -44.13 -5.57 20.52
N ARG A 728 -44.46 -6.05 21.72
CA ARG A 728 -43.49 -6.54 22.71
C ARG A 728 -42.66 -7.70 22.17
N ILE A 729 -43.28 -8.73 21.58
CA ILE A 729 -42.56 -9.84 20.94
C ILE A 729 -41.64 -9.35 19.81
N ARG A 730 -42.10 -8.39 19.00
CA ARG A 730 -41.29 -7.77 17.94
C ARG A 730 -40.13 -6.93 18.51
N SER A 731 -40.31 -6.32 19.67
CA SER A 731 -39.31 -5.52 20.38
C SER A 731 -38.25 -6.36 21.07
N GLU A 732 -38.66 -7.41 21.78
CA GLU A 732 -37.80 -8.33 22.55
C GLU A 732 -37.07 -9.35 21.66
N LEU A 733 -37.63 -9.72 20.51
CA LEU A 733 -37.05 -10.70 19.57
C LEU A 733 -36.57 -11.97 20.29
N THR A 734 -35.26 -12.26 20.26
CA THR A 734 -34.67 -13.45 20.89
C THR A 734 -34.83 -13.50 22.40
N LEU A 735 -35.13 -12.36 23.04
CA LEU A 735 -35.37 -12.26 24.47
C LEU A 735 -36.83 -12.53 24.85
N SER A 736 -37.72 -12.70 23.88
CA SER A 736 -39.14 -12.82 24.19
C SER A 736 -39.45 -14.17 24.85
N ASP A 737 -39.93 -14.10 26.09
CA ASP A 737 -40.39 -15.26 26.85
C ASP A 737 -41.81 -15.71 26.47
N ASP A 738 -42.46 -15.00 25.55
CA ASP A 738 -43.82 -15.27 25.10
C ASP A 738 -43.96 -16.69 24.52
N GLN A 739 -44.99 -17.40 24.95
CA GLN A 739 -45.24 -18.78 24.52
C GLN A 739 -45.34 -18.89 23.00
N LEU A 740 -45.93 -17.89 22.33
CA LEU A 740 -46.10 -17.90 20.89
C LEU A 740 -44.76 -17.78 20.15
N TRP A 741 -43.81 -17.03 20.70
CA TRP A 741 -42.45 -16.96 20.17
C TRP A 741 -41.70 -18.29 20.33
N LYS A 742 -41.84 -18.94 21.49
CA LYS A 742 -41.24 -20.25 21.77
C LYS A 742 -41.79 -21.35 20.86
N ASP A 743 -43.10 -21.40 20.66
CA ASP A 743 -43.76 -22.38 19.79
C ASP A 743 -43.34 -22.21 18.32
N VAL A 744 -43.27 -20.97 17.84
CA VAL A 744 -42.79 -20.67 16.48
C VAL A 744 -41.33 -21.08 16.30
N SER A 745 -40.49 -20.88 17.33
CA SER A 745 -39.06 -21.22 17.28
C SER A 745 -38.80 -22.72 17.18
N GLN A 746 -39.78 -23.57 17.53
CA GLN A 746 -39.68 -25.03 17.45
C GLN A 746 -40.19 -25.61 16.12
N LEU A 747 -40.78 -24.79 15.24
CA LEU A 747 -41.23 -25.23 13.93
C LEU A 747 -40.04 -25.60 13.02
N ARG A 748 -40.14 -26.72 12.30
CA ARG A 748 -39.12 -27.19 11.35
C ARG A 748 -39.55 -27.02 9.91
#